data_AF-A0A5N6BJZ8-F1
#
_entry.id   AF-A0A5N6BJZ8-F1
#
_cell.length_a   1.000
_cell.length_b   1.000
_cell.length_c   1.000
_cell.angle_alpha   90.00
_cell.angle_beta   90.00
_cell.angle_gamma   90.00
#
_symmetry.space_group_name_H-M   'P 1'
#
loop_
_entity.id
_entity.type
_entity.pdbx_description
1 polymer ?
#
loop_
_entity_poly.entity_id
_entity_poly.type
_entity_poly.pdbx_seq_one_letter_code
_entity_poly.pdbx_strand_id
1 'polypeptide(L)'
;MRLAALTVIGVLASVLQSATPSSAQTPMSAPTPAAVSPTPDPILGNESPRPYRPVERPESELRKQPETRKPDFGDDDKISKAWSRGEIGVDEYVRDTILRVADPSRLPKRFKSEAKTTHEDGLTLTYALSLVKQASPETQAWVRSLAVRPGESRVSSQSASSWVDCATPYTGFTYWFTCKRSFSMNHQFDIYYNIDGFSVNPDYGTPMDGLPDVDLAPMNGVPDAIDKIESSMRVAWSQYQSMGYGLTGSKTEVYIGFDINNNPGLTFPFGDIIDGGAVIFLPTDPAAKVDGQGNPYRDEDWYTYLIRHELFHAVQYHYIPNLNLLGSLTTVNWWMEATAEWAADVVYQRNDPQGPGWKAYARLLYAFLSNPESAVNSSDGLAGSRQYGAFILAQYLTERTGTVDFVRKTWEAIDSTLIVHPIEAIEQVLAGYGLNLKNELLGFAVANYRLTGKTANLSAFIGSADGYAHTHASTLWRDNAKLKDTSVRRPRRSAERTMSWGDSANGSTALWHGGASYIELTPSSTGSGRVSVRVDAPSQSRPTVANLHYFLIAWDNLVSRTPLRWAGVEAKEGEGPRDLSIKINAGEVATLIVVRPELWLLSLTIPNDDSIKQPVNWTASMVKEADAEQDTALNAMWGGYASNAGCADWSGGDAAQAVKLPSGKRAWFFSDTFLGSPSKRQTGSETSYIRNSVVIQDGSALRTITGGSTCRETDTSTDFWSRYAKTPVGEGGQFWTGDSKVVNGDEVVKFYYEGVGDENTRGAYVRFPVGDLEAKSTLTVTPTRLQECSPRPPAPVIWGSSLLSYGGYTYIYGWEASGTDAEKSVYLARTVDDSDLVGQSKWRYYAGVGGDGSAQWTASCAQSKPLQPKAEIDFSVVQINGLFWLVRHTPASEAPGKIVAMPAKSPWGFGSEQVDLYTPPETKTNPQYSSVYGARVQPGLLSDPSKIVVSYTVSTSAVNLSCWTRGYSFPDNQFPRFVDVPLSQFVATKLP
;
A
#
# COMPACT_ATOMS: atom_id res chain seq x y z
N MET A 1 23.57 -50.01 -1.01
CA MET A 1 24.03 -51.26 -0.36
C MET A 1 25.55 -51.37 -0.58
N ARG A 2 26.39 -51.13 0.46
CA ARG A 2 27.87 -51.39 0.54
C ARG A 2 28.77 -50.65 -0.49
N LEU A 3 29.99 -50.15 -0.22
CA LEU A 3 30.94 -50.09 0.93
C LEU A 3 31.76 -48.76 0.77
N ALA A 4 32.05 -47.92 1.79
CA ALA A 4 33.26 -47.88 2.67
C ALA A 4 34.62 -47.57 1.98
N ALA A 5 35.62 -46.85 2.53
CA ALA A 5 35.78 -45.98 3.73
C ALA A 5 37.20 -45.31 3.76
N LEU A 6 37.66 -44.79 4.92
CA LEU A 6 38.99 -44.22 5.32
C LEU A 6 39.22 -42.73 4.93
N THR A 7 39.84 -41.82 5.73
CA THR A 7 40.59 -41.83 7.03
C THR A 7 40.72 -40.38 7.60
N VAL A 8 41.14 -40.04 8.84
CA VAL A 8 40.86 -40.50 10.24
C VAL A 8 41.55 -39.56 11.29
N ILE A 9 41.30 -39.74 12.61
CA ILE A 9 41.91 -39.19 13.86
C ILE A 9 41.14 -38.02 14.54
N GLY A 10 40.74 -38.06 15.83
CA GLY A 10 40.71 -39.19 16.78
C GLY A 10 40.44 -38.85 18.27
N VAL A 11 39.98 -39.89 19.01
CA VAL A 11 40.22 -40.24 20.45
C VAL A 11 39.42 -39.51 21.58
N LEU A 12 39.07 -40.11 22.74
CA LEU A 12 38.35 -41.36 23.16
C LEU A 12 38.21 -41.38 24.72
N ALA A 13 37.37 -42.30 25.25
CA ALA A 13 37.23 -42.76 26.66
C ALA A 13 36.41 -41.86 27.65
N SER A 14 35.60 -42.39 28.59
CA SER A 14 35.26 -43.79 28.97
C SER A 14 33.88 -43.91 29.65
N VAL A 15 33.44 -45.14 30.00
CA VAL A 15 32.08 -45.51 30.47
C VAL A 15 32.16 -46.33 31.76
N LEU A 16 31.24 -46.14 32.74
CA LEU A 16 30.44 -47.18 33.46
C LEU A 16 29.90 -46.75 34.86
N GLN A 17 28.59 -46.95 35.05
CA GLN A 17 27.84 -47.40 36.27
C GLN A 17 28.12 -46.81 37.67
N SER A 18 27.09 -46.25 38.34
CA SER A 18 26.28 -46.97 39.35
C SER A 18 25.27 -46.10 40.15
N ALA A 19 24.17 -46.73 40.59
CA ALA A 19 23.27 -46.44 41.73
C ALA A 19 22.68 -45.02 42.00
N THR A 20 21.35 -44.93 41.90
CA THR A 20 20.46 -44.05 42.71
C THR A 20 20.31 -44.62 44.15
N PRO A 21 19.79 -43.90 45.20
CA PRO A 21 18.77 -42.83 45.12
C PRO A 21 18.82 -41.64 46.11
N SER A 22 17.86 -40.72 45.91
CA SER A 22 17.30 -39.73 46.88
C SER A 22 18.14 -38.50 47.28
N SER A 23 17.73 -37.30 46.84
CA SER A 23 16.93 -36.39 47.70
C SER A 23 16.66 -35.01 47.06
N ALA A 24 15.54 -34.39 47.47
CA ALA A 24 15.19 -32.97 47.47
C ALA A 24 15.15 -32.15 46.15
N GLN A 25 14.06 -31.39 46.00
CA GLN A 25 13.80 -30.44 44.91
C GLN A 25 14.64 -29.16 45.04
N THR A 26 14.91 -28.48 43.92
CA THR A 26 15.06 -27.02 43.86
C THR A 26 14.62 -26.54 42.46
N PRO A 27 14.07 -25.32 42.31
CA PRO A 27 13.37 -24.93 41.08
C PRO A 27 14.33 -24.69 39.91
N MET A 28 13.94 -25.11 38.70
CA MET A 28 14.61 -24.61 37.49
C MET A 28 14.36 -23.11 37.36
N SER A 29 15.46 -22.37 37.25
CA SER A 29 15.45 -20.92 37.01
C SER A 29 14.81 -20.59 35.66
N ALA A 30 14.13 -19.45 35.58
CA ALA A 30 13.55 -18.97 34.33
C ALA A 30 14.62 -18.84 33.22
N PRO A 31 14.29 -19.15 31.96
CA PRO A 31 15.22 -18.95 30.85
C PRO A 31 15.53 -17.46 30.70
N THR A 32 16.82 -17.11 30.78
CA THR A 32 17.34 -15.79 30.46
C THR A 32 16.88 -15.38 29.05
N PRO A 33 16.47 -14.13 28.80
CA PRO A 33 16.07 -13.71 27.45
C PRO A 33 17.19 -13.99 26.45
N ALA A 34 16.90 -14.82 25.45
CA ALA A 34 17.83 -15.08 24.38
C ALA A 34 18.12 -13.78 23.62
N ALA A 35 19.38 -13.57 23.23
CA ALA A 35 19.76 -12.44 22.39
C ALA A 35 18.91 -12.47 21.10
N VAL A 36 18.34 -11.33 20.74
CA VAL A 36 17.38 -11.21 19.62
C VAL A 36 18.05 -11.65 18.31
N SER A 37 17.61 -12.80 17.78
CA SER A 37 17.90 -13.19 16.40
C SER A 37 17.32 -12.16 15.43
N PRO A 38 18.00 -11.84 14.32
CA PRO A 38 17.51 -10.88 13.32
C PRO A 38 16.39 -11.44 12.43
N THR A 39 15.66 -12.45 12.90
CA THR A 39 14.50 -13.03 12.22
C THR A 39 13.28 -12.13 12.40
N PRO A 40 12.57 -11.76 11.32
CA PRO A 40 11.32 -11.00 11.42
C PRO A 40 10.30 -11.69 12.34
N ASP A 41 9.48 -10.94 13.07
CA ASP A 41 8.33 -11.53 13.78
C ASP A 41 7.35 -12.07 12.72
N PRO A 42 6.93 -13.35 12.75
CA PRO A 42 6.01 -13.90 11.74
C PRO A 42 4.66 -13.16 11.66
N ILE A 43 4.28 -12.43 12.72
CA ILE A 43 3.08 -11.59 12.79
C ILE A 43 3.30 -10.17 12.24
N LEU A 44 4.46 -9.56 12.46
CA LEU A 44 4.70 -8.13 12.19
C LEU A 44 5.72 -7.87 11.05
N GLY A 45 6.43 -8.89 10.61
CA GLY A 45 7.58 -8.77 9.73
C GLY A 45 8.71 -7.96 10.36
N ASN A 46 9.20 -6.97 9.62
CA ASN A 46 10.30 -6.07 10.02
C ASN A 46 9.81 -4.73 10.57
N GLU A 47 8.51 -4.57 10.87
CA GLU A 47 7.97 -3.30 11.33
C GLU A 47 8.43 -2.96 12.75
N SER A 48 8.84 -1.70 12.94
CA SER A 48 9.15 -1.18 14.27
C SER A 48 7.87 -0.67 14.94
N PRO A 49 7.63 -0.96 16.23
CA PRO A 49 6.44 -0.48 16.93
C PRO A 49 6.30 1.05 16.88
N ARG A 50 5.11 1.54 16.53
CA ARG A 50 4.78 2.96 16.63
C ARG A 50 4.67 3.38 18.11
N PRO A 51 5.12 4.59 18.48
CA PRO A 51 4.93 5.08 19.84
C PRO A 51 3.45 5.29 20.14
N TYR A 52 2.97 4.72 21.25
CA TYR A 52 1.59 4.90 21.73
C TYR A 52 1.50 6.05 22.73
N ARG A 53 0.46 6.88 22.60
CA ARG A 53 0.07 7.92 23.56
C ARG A 53 -1.44 7.79 23.80
N PRO A 54 -1.91 7.54 25.03
CA PRO A 54 -3.35 7.50 25.30
C PRO A 54 -4.06 8.78 24.86
N VAL A 55 -5.23 8.63 24.25
CA VAL A 55 -6.12 9.73 23.84
C VAL A 55 -7.42 9.61 24.61
N GLU A 56 -7.77 10.66 25.35
CA GLU A 56 -9.09 10.82 25.96
C GLU A 56 -10.13 11.06 24.86
N ARG A 57 -11.29 10.40 24.96
CA ARG A 57 -12.33 10.51 23.94
C ARG A 57 -13.26 11.70 24.24
N PRO A 58 -13.57 12.56 23.26
CA PRO A 58 -14.72 13.45 23.35
C PRO A 58 -16.04 12.66 23.48
N GLU A 59 -17.05 13.20 24.16
CA GLU A 59 -18.36 12.54 24.19
C GLU A 59 -18.97 12.49 22.78
N SER A 60 -19.45 11.31 22.39
CA SER A 60 -19.98 11.03 21.06
C SER A 60 -21.44 11.49 20.94
N GLU A 61 -21.72 12.41 20.01
CA GLU A 61 -23.08 12.83 19.59
C GLU A 61 -23.96 11.66 19.10
N LEU A 62 -23.35 10.49 18.82
CA LEU A 62 -24.02 9.29 18.33
C LEU A 62 -24.57 8.39 19.45
N ARG A 63 -24.47 8.78 20.73
CA ARG A 63 -25.03 8.08 21.91
C ARG A 63 -26.58 8.08 21.99
N LYS A 64 -27.29 7.98 20.85
CA LYS A 64 -28.75 7.78 20.83
C LYS A 64 -29.05 6.32 21.10
N GLN A 65 -29.53 6.01 22.30
CA GLN A 65 -30.03 4.68 22.65
C GLN A 65 -31.12 4.25 21.64
N PRO A 66 -30.95 3.12 20.94
CA PRO A 66 -32.08 2.44 20.34
C PRO A 66 -33.01 1.95 21.45
N GLU A 67 -34.32 1.98 21.24
CA GLU A 67 -35.25 1.32 22.17
C GLU A 67 -34.87 -0.16 22.29
N THR A 68 -34.64 -0.64 23.53
CA THR A 68 -34.29 -2.02 23.80
C THR A 68 -35.48 -2.94 23.59
N ARG A 69 -35.78 -3.25 22.33
CA ARG A 69 -36.76 -4.26 21.97
C ARG A 69 -36.26 -5.62 22.44
N LYS A 70 -37.08 -6.34 23.21
CA LYS A 70 -36.81 -7.74 23.58
C LYS A 70 -36.65 -8.59 22.31
N PRO A 71 -35.72 -9.56 22.27
CA PRO A 71 -35.38 -10.30 21.06
C PRO A 71 -36.50 -11.24 20.65
N ASP A 72 -36.49 -11.59 19.36
CA ASP A 72 -37.29 -12.66 18.77
C ASP A 72 -36.29 -13.54 17.99
N PHE A 73 -36.02 -14.75 18.51
CA PHE A 73 -35.01 -15.67 17.96
C PHE A 73 -35.67 -16.70 17.04
N GLY A 74 -36.28 -16.21 15.96
CA GLY A 74 -36.87 -17.06 14.93
C GLY A 74 -38.26 -17.60 15.27
N ASP A 75 -38.91 -18.22 14.29
CA ASP A 75 -40.33 -18.50 14.37
C ASP A 75 -40.69 -19.62 15.39
N ASP A 76 -39.76 -20.53 15.64
CA ASP A 76 -39.92 -21.69 16.51
C ASP A 76 -39.66 -21.39 18.01
N ASP A 77 -39.05 -20.25 18.34
CA ASP A 77 -38.80 -19.87 19.74
C ASP A 77 -40.03 -19.27 20.45
N LYS A 78 -40.92 -20.16 20.88
CA LYS A 78 -42.11 -19.83 21.68
C LYS A 78 -41.79 -19.10 23.00
N ILE A 79 -40.61 -19.29 23.58
CA ILE A 79 -40.25 -18.75 24.91
C ILE A 79 -39.82 -17.28 24.76
N SER A 80 -38.88 -16.96 23.87
CA SER A 80 -38.51 -15.55 23.64
C SER A 80 -39.64 -14.76 22.99
N LYS A 81 -40.49 -15.40 22.18
CA LYS A 81 -41.73 -14.80 21.68
C LYS A 81 -42.73 -14.41 22.78
N ALA A 82 -42.90 -15.26 23.80
CA ALA A 82 -43.73 -14.93 24.95
C ALA A 82 -43.09 -13.81 25.79
N TRP A 83 -41.76 -13.86 25.98
CA TRP A 83 -41.01 -12.81 26.65
C TRP A 83 -41.12 -11.46 25.92
N SER A 84 -40.97 -11.45 24.60
CA SER A 84 -40.97 -10.24 23.76
C SER A 84 -42.34 -9.56 23.69
N ARG A 85 -43.43 -10.35 23.73
CA ARG A 85 -44.81 -9.86 23.91
C ARG A 85 -45.16 -9.47 25.35
N GLY A 86 -44.29 -9.77 26.33
CA GLY A 86 -44.53 -9.47 27.75
C GLY A 86 -45.46 -10.45 28.47
N GLU A 87 -45.67 -11.64 27.91
CA GLU A 87 -46.56 -12.68 28.45
C GLU A 87 -45.96 -13.47 29.61
N ILE A 88 -44.63 -13.37 29.81
CA ILE A 88 -43.87 -14.01 30.90
C ILE A 88 -42.90 -13.02 31.55
N GLY A 89 -42.56 -13.29 32.82
CA GLY A 89 -41.58 -12.51 33.60
C GLY A 89 -40.13 -12.94 33.34
N VAL A 90 -39.17 -12.16 33.87
CA VAL A 90 -37.73 -12.47 33.74
C VAL A 90 -37.38 -13.83 34.35
N ASP A 91 -37.95 -14.17 35.51
CA ASP A 91 -37.75 -15.46 36.17
C ASP A 91 -38.21 -16.66 35.34
N GLU A 92 -39.38 -16.55 34.71
CA GLU A 92 -39.93 -17.60 33.86
C GLU A 92 -39.14 -17.71 32.56
N TYR A 93 -38.74 -16.59 31.95
CA TYR A 93 -37.86 -16.59 30.78
C TYR A 93 -36.51 -17.27 31.08
N VAL A 94 -35.87 -16.92 32.21
CA VAL A 94 -34.60 -17.51 32.63
C VAL A 94 -34.73 -19.02 32.85
N ARG A 95 -35.73 -19.44 33.64
CA ARG A 95 -35.92 -20.86 34.01
C ARG A 95 -36.32 -21.71 32.80
N ASP A 96 -37.31 -21.27 32.03
CA ASP A 96 -37.81 -22.07 30.91
C ASP A 96 -36.79 -22.13 29.76
N THR A 97 -36.03 -21.06 29.49
CA THR A 97 -34.97 -21.13 28.47
C THR A 97 -33.83 -22.05 28.89
N ILE A 98 -33.42 -22.03 30.17
CA ILE A 98 -32.41 -22.98 30.67
C ILE A 98 -32.96 -24.42 30.62
N LEU A 99 -34.20 -24.65 31.05
CA LEU A 99 -34.83 -25.98 30.96
C LEU A 99 -35.01 -26.45 29.52
N ARG A 100 -35.28 -25.56 28.55
CA ARG A 100 -35.38 -25.93 27.13
C ARG A 100 -34.10 -26.58 26.60
N VAL A 101 -32.93 -26.14 27.05
CA VAL A 101 -31.65 -26.74 26.65
C VAL A 101 -31.29 -27.93 27.54
N ALA A 102 -31.48 -27.79 28.85
CA ALA A 102 -30.89 -28.69 29.83
C ALA A 102 -31.79 -29.88 30.22
N ASP A 103 -33.12 -29.70 30.25
CA ASP A 103 -34.12 -30.75 30.46
C ASP A 103 -35.49 -30.36 29.86
N PRO A 104 -35.67 -30.50 28.53
CA PRO A 104 -36.90 -30.10 27.85
C PRO A 104 -38.15 -30.83 28.38
N SER A 105 -37.97 -31.98 29.06
CA SER A 105 -39.07 -32.75 29.63
C SER A 105 -39.81 -31.98 30.75
N ARG A 106 -39.12 -31.04 31.42
CA ARG A 106 -39.66 -30.24 32.52
C ARG A 106 -40.33 -28.94 32.09
N LEU A 107 -40.26 -28.56 30.81
CA LEU A 107 -40.91 -27.36 30.29
C LEU A 107 -42.44 -27.38 30.50
N PRO A 108 -43.07 -26.21 30.72
CA PRO A 108 -44.52 -26.07 30.64
C PRO A 108 -45.06 -26.54 29.27
N LYS A 109 -46.24 -27.19 29.24
CA LYS A 109 -46.83 -27.73 28.00
C LYS A 109 -46.95 -26.71 26.85
N ARG A 110 -47.10 -25.41 27.15
CA ARG A 110 -47.15 -24.32 26.16
C ARG A 110 -45.82 -24.05 25.43
N PHE A 111 -44.69 -24.41 26.05
CA PHE A 111 -43.35 -24.17 25.53
C PHE A 111 -42.65 -25.44 25.05
N LYS A 112 -43.21 -26.63 25.30
CA LYS A 112 -42.75 -27.87 24.67
C LYS A 112 -42.83 -27.76 23.14
N SER A 113 -41.82 -28.32 22.47
CA SER A 113 -41.75 -28.43 21.02
C SER A 113 -41.31 -29.84 20.64
N GLU A 114 -41.80 -30.33 19.51
CA GLU A 114 -41.25 -31.53 18.83
C GLU A 114 -40.17 -31.16 17.82
N ALA A 115 -39.98 -29.85 17.56
CA ALA A 115 -38.82 -29.37 16.83
C ALA A 115 -37.56 -29.81 17.57
N LYS A 116 -36.58 -30.33 16.83
CA LYS A 116 -35.21 -30.45 17.34
C LYS A 116 -34.74 -29.07 17.77
N THR A 117 -33.86 -29.06 18.76
CA THR A 117 -33.16 -27.86 19.17
C THR A 117 -32.47 -27.22 17.95
N THR A 118 -32.34 -25.89 17.92
CA THR A 118 -31.73 -25.12 16.81
C THR A 118 -30.53 -24.31 17.28
N HIS A 119 -29.77 -23.73 16.35
CA HIS A 119 -28.68 -22.79 16.68
C HIS A 119 -29.13 -21.64 17.60
N GLU A 120 -30.39 -21.23 17.48
CA GLU A 120 -31.01 -20.19 18.30
C GLU A 120 -31.11 -20.59 19.79
N ASP A 121 -31.07 -21.88 20.13
CA ASP A 121 -31.13 -22.34 21.53
C ASP A 121 -29.87 -22.00 22.34
N GLY A 122 -28.69 -22.02 21.71
CA GLY A 122 -27.47 -21.53 22.35
C GLY A 122 -27.57 -20.04 22.65
N LEU A 123 -28.10 -19.26 21.71
CA LEU A 123 -28.21 -17.80 21.80
C LEU A 123 -29.26 -17.35 22.82
N THR A 124 -30.39 -18.04 22.86
CA THR A 124 -31.44 -17.82 23.86
C THR A 124 -30.93 -18.20 25.26
N LEU A 125 -30.20 -19.29 25.41
CA LEU A 125 -29.53 -19.65 26.65
C LEU A 125 -28.53 -18.58 27.10
N THR A 126 -27.70 -18.04 26.19
CA THR A 126 -26.81 -16.91 26.51
C THR A 126 -27.60 -15.72 27.04
N TYR A 127 -28.69 -15.34 26.36
CA TYR A 127 -29.49 -14.19 26.75
C TYR A 127 -30.23 -14.42 28.07
N ALA A 128 -30.82 -15.60 28.29
CA ALA A 128 -31.41 -15.99 29.56
C ALA A 128 -30.39 -15.90 30.70
N LEU A 129 -29.19 -16.48 30.54
CA LEU A 129 -28.14 -16.40 31.57
C LEU A 129 -27.69 -14.96 31.85
N SER A 130 -27.69 -14.07 30.85
CA SER A 130 -27.39 -12.63 31.05
C SER A 130 -28.42 -11.91 31.93
N LEU A 131 -29.66 -12.39 31.96
CA LEU A 131 -30.74 -11.82 32.77
C LEU A 131 -30.76 -12.33 34.22
N VAL A 132 -29.92 -13.31 34.59
CA VAL A 132 -29.96 -13.92 35.92
C VAL A 132 -29.73 -12.89 37.03
N LYS A 133 -28.82 -11.92 36.86
CA LYS A 133 -28.61 -10.81 37.82
C LYS A 133 -29.87 -9.91 37.99
N GLN A 134 -30.83 -9.97 37.07
CA GLN A 134 -32.11 -9.24 37.10
C GLN A 134 -33.29 -10.12 37.59
N ALA A 135 -33.11 -11.44 37.67
CA ALA A 135 -34.11 -12.39 38.17
C ALA A 135 -34.15 -12.41 39.71
N SER A 136 -35.17 -13.05 40.28
CA SER A 136 -35.36 -13.16 41.72
C SER A 136 -34.20 -13.91 42.42
N PRO A 137 -33.97 -13.67 43.73
CA PRO A 137 -32.97 -14.42 44.49
C PRO A 137 -33.18 -15.95 44.44
N GLU A 138 -34.42 -16.44 44.35
CA GLU A 138 -34.69 -17.87 44.18
C GLU A 138 -34.25 -18.39 42.80
N THR A 139 -34.46 -17.60 41.74
CA THR A 139 -33.97 -17.95 40.39
C THR A 139 -32.44 -17.91 40.33
N GLN A 140 -31.81 -16.90 40.94
CA GLN A 140 -30.35 -16.82 41.04
C GLN A 140 -29.77 -18.01 41.83
N ALA A 141 -30.39 -18.39 42.96
CA ALA A 141 -30.00 -19.56 43.73
C ALA A 141 -30.21 -20.87 42.96
N TRP A 142 -31.28 -20.97 42.17
CA TRP A 142 -31.51 -22.13 41.29
C TRP A 142 -30.46 -22.22 40.19
N VAL A 143 -30.10 -21.13 39.50
CA VAL A 143 -29.01 -21.16 38.50
C VAL A 143 -27.67 -21.50 39.15
N ARG A 144 -27.37 -20.98 40.34
CA ARG A 144 -26.20 -21.40 41.15
C ARG A 144 -26.22 -22.88 41.56
N SER A 145 -27.39 -23.52 41.61
CA SER A 145 -27.50 -24.95 41.86
C SER A 145 -27.17 -25.83 40.65
N LEU A 146 -27.11 -25.23 39.44
CA LEU A 146 -26.68 -25.90 38.21
C LEU A 146 -25.15 -25.95 38.06
N ALA A 147 -24.41 -25.25 38.94
CA ALA A 147 -22.96 -25.31 39.04
C ALA A 147 -22.47 -26.75 39.27
N VAL A 148 -21.29 -27.08 38.75
CA VAL A 148 -20.86 -28.47 38.66
C VAL A 148 -20.35 -29.00 39.99
N ARG A 149 -20.90 -30.15 40.40
CA ARG A 149 -20.68 -30.75 41.72
C ARG A 149 -20.44 -32.26 41.57
N PRO A 150 -19.69 -32.88 42.49
CA PRO A 150 -19.68 -34.33 42.62
C PRO A 150 -21.11 -34.85 42.78
N GLY A 151 -21.54 -35.77 41.91
CA GLY A 151 -22.89 -36.29 41.92
C GLY A 151 -23.06 -37.40 42.97
N GLU A 152 -24.16 -37.36 43.71
CA GLU A 152 -24.54 -38.45 44.62
C GLU A 152 -25.06 -39.65 43.82
N SER A 153 -24.15 -40.55 43.41
CA SER A 153 -24.53 -41.76 42.68
C SER A 153 -25.47 -42.65 43.51
N ARG A 154 -26.61 -43.03 42.92
CA ARG A 154 -27.51 -44.05 43.47
C ARG A 154 -27.04 -45.48 43.23
N VAL A 155 -26.05 -45.66 42.35
CA VAL A 155 -25.47 -46.97 42.01
C VAL A 155 -24.09 -47.08 42.67
N SER A 156 -23.92 -48.07 43.54
CA SER A 156 -22.66 -48.24 44.29
C SER A 156 -21.55 -48.81 43.41
N SER A 157 -20.37 -48.17 43.48
CA SER A 157 -19.06 -48.68 43.03
C SER A 157 -19.00 -49.26 41.62
N GLN A 158 -18.62 -48.44 40.64
CA GLN A 158 -17.85 -48.95 39.52
C GLN A 158 -16.47 -49.43 40.02
N SER A 159 -15.90 -50.43 39.34
CA SER A 159 -14.56 -50.95 39.61
C SER A 159 -13.49 -49.88 39.41
N ALA A 160 -12.27 -50.12 39.91
CA ALA A 160 -11.12 -49.25 39.63
C ALA A 160 -11.00 -49.01 38.11
N SER A 161 -11.26 -47.77 37.70
CA SER A 161 -11.24 -47.34 36.30
C SER A 161 -9.82 -47.45 35.74
N SER A 162 -9.69 -47.87 34.48
CA SER A 162 -8.45 -47.71 33.70
C SER A 162 -8.16 -46.25 33.36
N TRP A 163 -9.20 -45.41 33.37
CA TRP A 163 -9.14 -43.98 33.10
C TRP A 163 -8.93 -43.18 34.38
N VAL A 164 -7.80 -42.46 34.49
CA VAL A 164 -7.32 -41.86 35.74
C VAL A 164 -8.19 -40.69 36.24
N ASP A 165 -8.85 -39.99 35.31
CA ASP A 165 -9.68 -38.81 35.61
C ASP A 165 -11.15 -39.16 35.95
N CYS A 166 -11.54 -40.44 35.85
CA CYS A 166 -12.94 -40.90 35.90
C CYS A 166 -13.32 -41.56 37.25
N ALA A 167 -12.76 -41.06 38.36
CA ALA A 167 -12.93 -41.66 39.69
C ALA A 167 -14.25 -41.28 40.40
N THR A 168 -14.92 -40.21 39.97
CA THR A 168 -16.12 -39.65 40.60
C THR A 168 -17.02 -39.06 39.51
N PRO A 169 -18.31 -39.38 39.44
CA PRO A 169 -19.22 -38.73 38.49
C PRO A 169 -19.57 -37.32 38.96
N TYR A 170 -19.78 -36.41 38.01
CA TYR A 170 -20.13 -35.00 38.26
C TYR A 170 -21.47 -34.67 37.61
N THR A 171 -22.28 -33.86 38.28
CA THR A 171 -23.52 -33.26 37.75
C THR A 171 -23.31 -31.79 37.47
N GLY A 172 -23.79 -31.31 36.33
CA GLY A 172 -23.61 -29.92 35.90
C GLY A 172 -24.58 -29.53 34.79
N PHE A 173 -25.29 -28.40 34.92
CA PHE A 173 -26.32 -27.97 33.95
C PHE A 173 -27.31 -29.11 33.59
N THR A 174 -27.75 -29.87 34.59
CA THR A 174 -28.56 -31.12 34.48
C THR A 174 -28.00 -32.22 33.56
N TYR A 175 -26.75 -32.11 33.12
CA TYR A 175 -25.98 -33.13 32.43
C TYR A 175 -25.04 -33.89 33.39
N TRP A 176 -24.55 -35.06 32.97
CA TRP A 176 -23.64 -35.90 33.74
C TRP A 176 -22.29 -36.05 33.02
N PHE A 177 -21.20 -35.91 33.77
CA PHE A 177 -19.83 -36.12 33.30
C PHE A 177 -19.16 -37.20 34.15
N THR A 178 -18.55 -38.19 33.50
CA THR A 178 -17.90 -39.33 34.19
C THR A 178 -16.48 -38.99 34.62
N CYS A 179 -15.83 -38.06 33.91
CA CYS A 179 -14.42 -37.77 34.03
C CYS A 179 -14.15 -36.28 34.23
N LYS A 180 -13.12 -35.95 35.02
CA LYS A 180 -12.63 -34.57 35.21
C LYS A 180 -11.11 -34.52 35.18
N ARG A 181 -10.56 -33.92 34.13
CA ARG A 181 -9.16 -33.49 34.08
C ARG A 181 -9.02 -32.14 34.78
N SER A 182 -7.99 -31.96 35.61
CA SER A 182 -7.73 -30.68 36.27
C SER A 182 -6.27 -30.29 36.13
N PHE A 183 -5.99 -29.04 35.75
CA PHE A 183 -4.65 -28.49 35.77
C PHE A 183 -4.63 -27.04 36.23
N SER A 184 -3.44 -26.53 36.53
CA SER A 184 -3.24 -25.14 36.91
C SER A 184 -1.98 -24.59 36.29
N MET A 185 -2.03 -23.30 35.98
CA MET A 185 -0.88 -22.46 35.66
C MET A 185 -0.84 -21.34 36.71
N ASN A 186 -1.05 -20.09 36.31
CA ASN A 186 -1.47 -18.99 37.20
C ASN A 186 -3.01 -18.87 37.34
N HIS A 187 -3.74 -19.75 36.66
CA HIS A 187 -5.21 -19.87 36.65
C HIS A 187 -5.55 -21.37 36.65
N GLN A 188 -6.69 -21.76 37.24
CA GLN A 188 -7.13 -23.16 37.26
C GLN A 188 -7.98 -23.49 36.02
N PHE A 189 -7.79 -24.69 35.46
CA PHE A 189 -8.57 -25.20 34.34
C PHE A 189 -9.10 -26.59 34.67
N ASP A 190 -10.42 -26.75 34.59
CA ASP A 190 -11.13 -27.98 34.90
C ASP A 190 -11.89 -28.44 33.64
N ILE A 191 -11.49 -29.55 33.02
CA ILE A 191 -12.14 -30.13 31.84
C ILE A 191 -12.98 -31.33 32.27
N TYR A 192 -14.29 -31.25 32.06
CA TYR A 192 -15.26 -32.30 32.33
C TYR A 192 -15.70 -32.95 31.02
N TYR A 193 -15.68 -34.29 30.98
CA TYR A 193 -15.93 -35.04 29.74
C TYR A 193 -16.49 -36.43 30.00
N ASN A 194 -16.99 -37.04 28.91
CA ASN A 194 -17.37 -38.45 28.83
C ASN A 194 -16.51 -39.17 27.78
N ILE A 195 -16.37 -40.47 27.93
CA ILE A 195 -15.66 -41.37 27.01
C ILE A 195 -16.68 -42.32 26.40
N ASP A 196 -16.72 -42.38 25.07
CA ASP A 196 -17.64 -43.25 24.32
C ASP A 196 -17.43 -44.72 24.71
N GLY A 197 -18.51 -45.50 24.74
CA GLY A 197 -18.52 -46.91 25.18
C GLY A 197 -18.22 -47.15 26.68
N PHE A 198 -17.62 -46.20 27.41
CA PHE A 198 -17.30 -46.31 28.84
C PHE A 198 -18.26 -45.54 29.75
N SER A 199 -18.63 -44.33 29.36
CA SER A 199 -19.47 -43.44 30.18
C SER A 199 -20.92 -43.90 30.23
N VAL A 200 -21.49 -43.90 31.44
CA VAL A 200 -22.86 -44.37 31.72
C VAL A 200 -23.53 -43.37 32.65
N ASN A 201 -24.75 -42.96 32.32
CA ASN A 201 -25.54 -42.08 33.17
C ASN A 201 -25.88 -42.81 34.49
N PRO A 202 -25.45 -42.31 35.66
CA PRO A 202 -25.59 -43.05 36.92
C PRO A 202 -27.01 -43.05 37.49
N ASP A 203 -27.92 -42.19 37.01
CA ASP A 203 -29.34 -42.22 37.39
C ASP A 203 -30.14 -43.26 36.59
N TYR A 204 -29.78 -43.47 35.32
CA TYR A 204 -30.57 -44.27 34.37
C TYR A 204 -29.89 -45.57 33.90
N GLY A 205 -28.59 -45.74 34.14
CA GLY A 205 -27.82 -46.91 33.70
C GLY A 205 -27.62 -47.01 32.18
N THR A 206 -27.84 -45.92 31.44
CA THR A 206 -27.73 -45.87 29.98
C THR A 206 -26.35 -45.35 29.53
N PRO A 207 -25.74 -45.89 28.46
CA PRO A 207 -24.53 -45.31 27.86
C PRO A 207 -24.69 -43.83 27.54
N MET A 208 -23.57 -43.10 27.55
CA MET A 208 -23.49 -41.69 27.18
C MET A 208 -22.48 -41.51 26.06
N ASP A 209 -22.83 -40.74 25.04
CA ASP A 209 -21.90 -40.36 23.97
C ASP A 209 -20.72 -39.56 24.55
N GLY A 210 -19.54 -39.69 23.96
CA GLY A 210 -18.32 -39.05 24.46
C GLY A 210 -17.19 -39.00 23.45
N LEU A 211 -16.00 -38.63 23.93
CA LEU A 211 -14.76 -38.69 23.16
C LEU A 211 -14.33 -40.15 22.94
N PRO A 212 -13.57 -40.46 21.87
CA PRO A 212 -13.05 -41.81 21.65
C PRO A 212 -12.23 -42.34 22.84
N ASP A 213 -12.32 -43.64 23.08
CA ASP A 213 -11.57 -44.40 24.09
C ASP A 213 -10.09 -44.66 23.71
N VAL A 214 -9.53 -43.81 22.85
CA VAL A 214 -8.18 -43.96 22.29
C VAL A 214 -7.16 -43.27 23.19
N ASP A 215 -6.26 -44.05 23.78
CA ASP A 215 -5.10 -43.63 24.57
C ASP A 215 -3.87 -44.38 24.05
N LEU A 216 -3.06 -43.71 23.23
CA LEU A 216 -1.92 -44.31 22.53
C LEU A 216 -0.62 -43.55 22.76
N ALA A 217 -0.66 -42.22 22.82
CA ALA A 217 0.54 -41.40 22.88
C ALA A 217 0.28 -40.01 23.51
N PRO A 218 0.58 -39.81 24.81
CA PRO A 218 1.20 -40.75 25.76
C PRO A 218 0.21 -41.71 26.43
N MET A 219 0.46 -43.02 26.37
CA MET A 219 -0.34 -44.04 27.07
C MET A 219 -0.37 -43.84 28.60
N ASN A 220 -1.33 -43.06 29.11
CA ASN A 220 -1.31 -42.50 30.46
C ASN A 220 -2.64 -42.68 31.25
N GLY A 221 -3.66 -43.29 30.64
CA GLY A 221 -5.00 -43.43 31.19
C GLY A 221 -5.91 -42.21 30.99
N VAL A 222 -5.61 -41.36 30.01
CA VAL A 222 -6.38 -40.19 29.57
C VAL A 222 -6.56 -40.30 28.05
N PRO A 223 -7.74 -39.99 27.47
CA PRO A 223 -7.89 -40.05 26.01
C PRO A 223 -6.95 -39.07 25.28
N ASP A 224 -6.36 -39.50 24.16
CA ASP A 224 -5.50 -38.69 23.27
C ASP A 224 -6.15 -37.34 22.91
N ALA A 225 -7.49 -37.29 22.82
CA ALA A 225 -8.28 -36.08 22.58
C ALA A 225 -8.17 -35.06 23.72
N ILE A 226 -8.23 -35.50 24.98
CA ILE A 226 -8.07 -34.65 26.17
C ILE A 226 -6.63 -34.17 26.30
N ASP A 227 -5.64 -35.03 26.04
CA ASP A 227 -4.23 -34.61 26.05
C ASP A 227 -3.93 -33.55 24.98
N LYS A 228 -4.53 -33.66 23.78
CA LYS A 228 -4.46 -32.63 22.73
C LYS A 228 -5.11 -31.31 23.17
N ILE A 229 -6.29 -31.36 23.81
CA ILE A 229 -7.00 -30.19 24.31
C ILE A 229 -6.22 -29.51 25.45
N GLU A 230 -5.79 -30.25 26.48
CA GLU A 230 -5.00 -29.74 27.60
C GLU A 230 -3.69 -29.10 27.11
N SER A 231 -2.96 -29.78 26.21
CA SER A 231 -1.72 -29.26 25.63
C SER A 231 -1.96 -27.96 24.86
N SER A 232 -2.99 -27.91 24.01
CA SER A 232 -3.36 -26.71 23.25
C SER A 232 -3.74 -25.54 24.17
N MET A 233 -4.54 -25.79 25.22
CA MET A 233 -4.89 -24.78 26.22
C MET A 233 -3.68 -24.20 26.93
N ARG A 234 -2.72 -25.03 27.35
CA ARG A 234 -1.51 -24.58 28.03
C ARG A 234 -0.65 -23.67 27.15
N VAL A 235 -0.48 -24.04 25.88
CA VAL A 235 0.26 -23.23 24.89
C VAL A 235 -0.46 -21.90 24.63
N ALA A 236 -1.77 -21.95 24.37
CA ALA A 236 -2.57 -20.77 24.09
C ALA A 236 -2.62 -19.79 25.27
N TRP A 237 -2.89 -20.29 26.49
CA TRP A 237 -2.93 -19.45 27.68
C TRP A 237 -1.59 -18.78 27.98
N SER A 238 -0.48 -19.52 27.86
CA SER A 238 0.87 -18.96 27.97
C SER A 238 1.12 -17.83 26.97
N GLN A 239 0.68 -18.00 25.72
CA GLN A 239 0.83 -16.99 24.67
C GLN A 239 -0.11 -15.79 24.85
N TYR A 240 -1.33 -15.99 25.35
CA TYR A 240 -2.24 -14.89 25.69
C TYR A 240 -1.74 -14.09 26.89
N GLN A 241 -1.27 -14.76 27.94
CA GLN A 241 -0.64 -14.11 29.08
C GLN A 241 0.61 -13.31 28.68
N SER A 242 1.45 -13.82 27.77
CA SER A 242 2.65 -13.09 27.31
C SER A 242 2.32 -11.82 26.50
N MET A 243 1.13 -11.72 25.93
CA MET A 243 0.61 -10.50 25.30
C MET A 243 -0.10 -9.55 26.29
N GLY A 244 -0.12 -9.88 27.59
CA GLY A 244 -0.71 -9.07 28.65
C GLY A 244 -2.21 -9.27 28.88
N TYR A 245 -2.79 -10.37 28.37
CA TYR A 245 -4.20 -10.68 28.60
C TYR A 245 -4.44 -11.35 29.97
N GLY A 246 -5.63 -11.10 30.54
CA GLY A 246 -6.14 -11.72 31.76
C GLY A 246 -7.34 -12.63 31.51
N LEU A 247 -7.72 -13.43 32.51
CA LEU A 247 -8.97 -14.19 32.56
C LEU A 247 -9.85 -13.69 33.71
N THR A 248 -11.16 -13.89 33.60
CA THR A 248 -12.11 -13.64 34.70
C THR A 248 -12.09 -14.81 35.68
N GLY A 249 -12.01 -14.50 36.98
CA GLY A 249 -12.09 -15.48 38.06
C GLY A 249 -10.77 -16.15 38.43
N SER A 250 -10.86 -17.17 39.28
CA SER A 250 -9.73 -18.03 39.66
C SER A 250 -9.67 -19.36 38.88
N LYS A 251 -10.76 -19.73 38.21
CA LYS A 251 -10.88 -20.96 37.42
C LYS A 251 -11.65 -20.74 36.10
N THR A 252 -11.37 -21.56 35.11
CA THR A 252 -12.15 -21.70 33.87
C THR A 252 -12.55 -23.15 33.70
N GLU A 253 -13.83 -23.40 33.40
CA GLU A 253 -14.37 -24.74 33.27
C GLU A 253 -14.68 -25.05 31.80
N VAL A 254 -14.35 -26.26 31.35
CA VAL A 254 -14.57 -26.74 29.99
C VAL A 254 -15.47 -27.97 30.05
N TYR A 255 -16.57 -27.97 29.30
CA TYR A 255 -17.53 -29.08 29.23
C TYR A 255 -17.53 -29.69 27.83
N ILE A 256 -17.19 -30.97 27.73
CA ILE A 256 -17.18 -31.73 26.47
C ILE A 256 -18.29 -32.79 26.55
N GLY A 257 -19.22 -32.78 25.59
CA GLY A 257 -20.49 -33.54 25.67
C GLY A 257 -21.75 -32.70 25.52
N PHE A 258 -21.62 -31.37 25.34
CA PHE A 258 -22.76 -30.46 25.28
C PHE A 258 -23.12 -30.12 23.83
N ASP A 259 -23.67 -31.11 23.11
CA ASP A 259 -24.07 -30.97 21.72
C ASP A 259 -25.44 -30.28 21.58
N ILE A 260 -25.42 -28.96 21.66
CA ILE A 260 -26.50 -28.12 21.14
C ILE A 260 -26.32 -27.90 19.63
N ASN A 261 -26.74 -28.89 18.84
CA ASN A 261 -27.05 -28.78 17.40
C ASN A 261 -25.84 -28.55 16.49
N ASN A 262 -24.87 -29.47 16.49
CA ASN A 262 -23.58 -29.27 15.81
C ASN A 262 -22.85 -28.03 16.35
N ASN A 263 -22.88 -27.85 17.67
CA ASN A 263 -22.19 -26.75 18.34
C ASN A 263 -20.72 -26.70 17.87
N PRO A 264 -20.26 -25.63 17.18
CA PRO A 264 -18.87 -25.55 16.78
C PRO A 264 -17.94 -25.35 17.99
N GLY A 265 -18.47 -24.88 19.12
CA GLY A 265 -17.80 -24.37 20.32
C GLY A 265 -18.58 -23.14 20.82
N LEU A 266 -18.66 -22.95 22.15
CA LEU A 266 -19.32 -21.78 22.73
C LEU A 266 -18.80 -21.42 24.12
N THR A 267 -18.35 -20.17 24.29
CA THR A 267 -17.86 -19.64 25.56
C THR A 267 -18.78 -18.58 26.16
N PHE A 268 -18.94 -18.62 27.48
CA PHE A 268 -19.86 -17.78 28.25
C PHE A 268 -19.16 -16.97 29.37
N PRO A 269 -19.59 -15.72 29.63
CA PRO A 269 -19.04 -14.85 30.68
C PRO A 269 -19.56 -15.15 32.09
N PHE A 270 -20.44 -16.13 32.28
CA PHE A 270 -21.33 -16.22 33.46
C PHE A 270 -20.71 -16.84 34.72
N GLY A 271 -19.40 -16.72 34.88
CA GLY A 271 -18.67 -17.18 36.06
C GLY A 271 -19.29 -16.71 37.37
N ASP A 272 -19.45 -15.39 37.56
CA ASP A 272 -20.06 -14.77 38.76
C ASP A 272 -21.43 -15.34 39.16
N ILE A 273 -22.15 -15.93 38.20
CA ILE A 273 -23.49 -16.48 38.38
C ILE A 273 -23.43 -17.95 38.83
N ILE A 274 -22.33 -18.66 38.58
CA ILE A 274 -22.21 -20.12 38.76
C ILE A 274 -21.07 -20.48 39.72
N ASP A 275 -19.81 -20.22 39.38
CA ASP A 275 -18.65 -20.48 40.27
C ASP A 275 -17.38 -19.66 39.94
N GLY A 276 -17.54 -18.37 39.63
CA GLY A 276 -16.49 -17.35 39.69
C GLY A 276 -15.66 -17.07 38.43
N GLY A 277 -15.69 -17.88 37.37
CA GLY A 277 -14.91 -17.60 36.13
C GLY A 277 -15.50 -18.18 34.84
N ALA A 278 -14.85 -17.92 33.70
CA ALA A 278 -15.41 -18.21 32.37
C ALA A 278 -15.69 -19.71 32.13
N VAL A 279 -16.71 -20.01 31.31
CA VAL A 279 -17.13 -21.38 30.98
C VAL A 279 -17.11 -21.61 29.47
N ILE A 280 -16.49 -22.70 29.04
CA ILE A 280 -16.37 -23.14 27.64
C ILE A 280 -17.18 -24.43 27.46
N PHE A 281 -18.04 -24.49 26.45
CA PHE A 281 -18.71 -25.72 26.02
C PHE A 281 -18.19 -26.14 24.64
N LEU A 282 -17.77 -27.39 24.54
CA LEU A 282 -17.38 -28.04 23.30
C LEU A 282 -18.43 -29.10 22.92
N PRO A 283 -18.61 -29.39 21.62
CA PRO A 283 -19.42 -30.53 21.19
C PRO A 283 -18.91 -31.85 21.79
N THR A 284 -19.73 -32.90 21.77
CA THR A 284 -19.38 -34.23 22.29
C THR A 284 -18.06 -34.77 21.73
N ASP A 285 -17.79 -34.47 20.45
CA ASP A 285 -16.52 -34.74 19.81
C ASP A 285 -16.17 -33.63 18.82
N PRO A 286 -15.27 -32.69 19.18
CA PRO A 286 -14.82 -31.63 18.28
C PRO A 286 -14.26 -32.12 16.94
N ALA A 287 -13.71 -33.33 16.88
CA ALA A 287 -13.14 -33.89 15.67
C ALA A 287 -14.19 -34.58 14.78
N ALA A 288 -15.41 -34.88 15.27
CA ALA A 288 -16.46 -35.46 14.43
C ALA A 288 -16.92 -34.44 13.37
N LYS A 289 -16.84 -34.83 12.09
CA LYS A 289 -17.27 -34.04 10.93
C LYS A 289 -18.03 -34.91 9.94
N VAL A 290 -18.70 -34.26 8.98
CA VAL A 290 -19.42 -34.90 7.88
C VAL A 290 -18.94 -34.29 6.57
N ASP A 291 -18.61 -35.12 5.59
CA ASP A 291 -18.12 -34.66 4.28
C ASP A 291 -19.24 -34.09 3.39
N GLY A 292 -18.87 -33.60 2.20
CA GLY A 292 -19.83 -33.03 1.24
C GLY A 292 -20.78 -34.06 0.60
N GLN A 293 -20.68 -35.34 0.99
CA GLN A 293 -21.47 -36.47 0.52
C GLN A 293 -22.32 -37.08 1.66
N GLY A 294 -22.18 -36.58 2.89
CA GLY A 294 -22.89 -37.10 4.07
C GLY A 294 -22.17 -38.20 4.85
N ASN A 295 -20.92 -38.53 4.50
CA ASN A 295 -20.15 -39.54 5.22
C ASN A 295 -19.49 -38.93 6.47
N PRO A 296 -19.55 -39.59 7.64
CA PRO A 296 -18.81 -39.15 8.82
C PRO A 296 -17.30 -39.37 8.64
N TYR A 297 -16.51 -38.40 9.08
CA TYR A 297 -15.05 -38.49 9.16
C TYR A 297 -14.54 -37.79 10.43
N ARG A 298 -13.27 -38.00 10.77
CA ARG A 298 -12.61 -37.38 11.94
C ARG A 298 -11.56 -36.36 11.49
N ASP A 299 -11.59 -35.18 12.07
CA ASP A 299 -10.67 -34.07 11.82
C ASP A 299 -10.05 -33.61 13.15
N GLU A 300 -8.99 -34.29 13.59
CA GLU A 300 -8.39 -34.10 14.93
C GLU A 300 -7.75 -32.72 15.13
N ASP A 301 -7.53 -31.98 14.05
CA ASP A 301 -7.14 -30.56 14.04
C ASP A 301 -8.11 -29.68 14.87
N TRP A 302 -9.35 -30.12 15.08
CA TRP A 302 -10.33 -29.41 15.90
C TRP A 302 -10.12 -29.56 17.41
N TYR A 303 -9.36 -30.56 17.88
CA TYR A 303 -8.97 -30.63 19.30
C TYR A 303 -7.97 -29.54 19.70
N THR A 304 -7.19 -29.03 18.73
CA THR A 304 -6.21 -27.97 18.97
C THR A 304 -6.75 -26.60 18.60
N TYR A 305 -7.29 -26.42 17.38
CA TYR A 305 -7.75 -25.13 16.88
C TYR A 305 -8.89 -24.56 17.74
N LEU A 306 -9.93 -25.35 17.99
CA LEU A 306 -11.17 -24.85 18.56
C LEU A 306 -10.97 -24.29 19.97
N ILE A 307 -10.24 -25.02 20.82
CA ILE A 307 -10.04 -24.60 22.20
C ILE A 307 -9.17 -23.33 22.31
N ARG A 308 -8.34 -23.01 21.30
CA ARG A 308 -7.63 -21.72 21.23
C ARG A 308 -8.60 -20.57 21.01
N HIS A 309 -9.49 -20.74 20.04
CA HIS A 309 -10.55 -19.78 19.70
C HIS A 309 -11.46 -19.50 20.91
N GLU A 310 -12.02 -20.56 21.50
CA GLU A 310 -12.90 -20.46 22.68
C GLU A 310 -12.20 -19.87 23.93
N LEU A 311 -10.95 -20.28 24.20
CA LEU A 311 -10.19 -19.71 25.30
C LEU A 311 -9.92 -18.21 25.11
N PHE A 312 -9.84 -17.72 23.87
CA PHE A 312 -9.73 -16.28 23.64
C PHE A 312 -11.06 -15.54 23.87
N HIS A 313 -12.22 -16.16 23.67
CA HIS A 313 -13.48 -15.58 24.14
C HIS A 313 -13.52 -15.44 25.66
N ALA A 314 -13.01 -16.43 26.41
CA ALA A 314 -12.87 -16.33 27.87
C ALA A 314 -11.99 -15.13 28.30
N VAL A 315 -10.95 -14.83 27.51
CA VAL A 315 -10.11 -13.62 27.66
C VAL A 315 -10.90 -12.35 27.31
N GLN A 316 -11.64 -12.32 26.21
CA GLN A 316 -12.43 -11.14 25.82
C GLN A 316 -13.44 -10.76 26.91
N TYR A 317 -14.11 -11.75 27.52
CA TYR A 317 -15.07 -11.53 28.60
C TYR A 317 -14.49 -10.88 29.86
N HIS A 318 -13.17 -10.88 30.06
CA HIS A 318 -12.50 -10.10 31.11
C HIS A 318 -12.73 -8.59 30.95
N TYR A 319 -12.82 -8.10 29.70
CA TYR A 319 -12.96 -6.68 29.37
C TYR A 319 -14.43 -6.23 29.23
N ILE A 320 -15.37 -7.18 29.12
CA ILE A 320 -16.82 -6.94 29.02
C ILE A 320 -17.62 -7.65 30.15
N PRO A 321 -17.29 -7.45 31.45
CA PRO A 321 -17.88 -8.20 32.55
C PRO A 321 -19.38 -7.91 32.80
N ASN A 322 -19.88 -6.77 32.31
CA ASN A 322 -21.28 -6.34 32.43
C ASN A 322 -21.98 -6.34 31.06
N LEU A 323 -21.76 -7.37 30.26
CA LEU A 323 -22.28 -7.48 28.89
C LEU A 323 -23.83 -7.43 28.86
N ASN A 324 -24.39 -6.26 28.55
CA ASN A 324 -25.81 -6.11 28.21
C ASN A 324 -26.07 -6.82 26.88
N LEU A 325 -26.50 -8.08 26.96
CA LEU A 325 -26.34 -9.04 25.89
C LEU A 325 -27.13 -8.70 24.61
N LEU A 326 -28.19 -7.89 24.69
CA LEU A 326 -28.98 -7.49 23.51
C LEU A 326 -28.43 -6.25 22.80
N GLY A 327 -28.05 -5.24 23.58
CA GLY A 327 -27.45 -4.03 23.03
C GLY A 327 -26.06 -4.32 22.49
N SER A 328 -25.27 -5.07 23.25
CA SER A 328 -23.82 -5.16 23.07
C SER A 328 -23.33 -6.41 22.35
N LEU A 329 -23.95 -7.61 22.46
CA LEU A 329 -23.44 -8.75 21.65
C LEU A 329 -23.62 -8.50 20.17
N THR A 330 -24.78 -7.97 19.79
CA THR A 330 -25.09 -7.68 18.39
C THR A 330 -23.95 -6.85 17.77
N THR A 331 -23.55 -5.75 18.42
CA THR A 331 -22.51 -4.80 18.02
C THR A 331 -21.06 -5.29 18.19
N VAL A 332 -20.76 -6.09 19.20
CA VAL A 332 -19.39 -6.56 19.51
C VAL A 332 -19.02 -7.87 18.82
N ASN A 333 -19.99 -8.73 18.48
CA ASN A 333 -19.78 -10.09 17.99
C ASN A 333 -18.79 -10.15 16.82
N TRP A 334 -18.91 -9.23 15.86
CA TRP A 334 -18.03 -9.23 14.70
C TRP A 334 -16.53 -9.09 15.07
N TRP A 335 -16.23 -8.34 16.14
CA TRP A 335 -14.88 -8.11 16.64
C TRP A 335 -14.43 -9.22 17.61
N MET A 336 -15.36 -9.82 18.36
CA MET A 336 -15.08 -11.03 19.16
C MET A 336 -14.56 -12.14 18.25
N GLU A 337 -15.34 -12.52 17.24
CA GLU A 337 -15.02 -13.63 16.33
C GLU A 337 -13.75 -13.33 15.51
N ALA A 338 -13.63 -12.10 14.97
CA ALA A 338 -12.44 -11.67 14.23
C ALA A 338 -11.16 -11.73 15.07
N THR A 339 -11.20 -11.30 16.34
CA THR A 339 -10.01 -11.29 17.19
C THR A 339 -9.72 -12.64 17.85
N ALA A 340 -10.71 -13.53 17.99
CA ALA A 340 -10.49 -14.92 18.39
C ALA A 340 -9.78 -15.72 17.27
N GLU A 341 -10.17 -15.54 16.01
CA GLU A 341 -9.47 -16.13 14.86
C GLU A 341 -8.04 -15.59 14.71
N TRP A 342 -7.86 -14.27 14.87
CA TRP A 342 -6.53 -13.65 14.90
C TRP A 342 -5.67 -14.19 16.06
N ALA A 343 -6.24 -14.32 17.26
CA ALA A 343 -5.51 -14.83 18.42
C ALA A 343 -5.13 -16.30 18.26
N ALA A 344 -5.96 -17.12 17.60
CA ALA A 344 -5.61 -18.49 17.25
C ALA A 344 -4.41 -18.55 16.29
N ASP A 345 -4.39 -17.73 15.22
CA ASP A 345 -3.24 -17.62 14.29
C ASP A 345 -1.96 -17.15 15.02
N VAL A 346 -2.06 -16.18 15.95
CA VAL A 346 -0.91 -15.73 16.75
C VAL A 346 -0.28 -16.86 17.56
N VAL A 347 -1.08 -17.75 18.16
CA VAL A 347 -0.56 -18.94 18.85
C VAL A 347 0.14 -19.87 17.85
N TYR A 348 -0.49 -20.15 16.71
CA TYR A 348 0.14 -20.97 15.66
C TYR A 348 1.47 -20.37 15.19
N GLN A 349 1.54 -19.09 14.80
CA GLN A 349 2.78 -18.46 14.32
C GLN A 349 3.93 -18.48 15.33
N ARG A 350 3.64 -18.39 16.63
CA ARG A 350 4.67 -18.21 17.66
C ARG A 350 5.05 -19.50 18.37
N ASN A 351 4.17 -20.49 18.39
CA ASN A 351 4.35 -21.71 19.17
C ASN A 351 4.43 -22.97 18.28
N ASP A 352 3.60 -23.08 17.24
CA ASP A 352 3.52 -24.26 16.38
C ASP A 352 3.07 -23.94 14.92
N PRO A 353 3.93 -23.31 14.09
CA PRO A 353 3.52 -22.76 12.77
C PRO A 353 3.02 -23.78 11.74
N GLN A 354 3.17 -25.07 12.04
CA GLN A 354 2.69 -26.19 11.23
C GLN A 354 2.02 -27.28 12.12
N GLY A 355 1.64 -26.94 13.35
CA GLY A 355 0.97 -27.85 14.29
C GLY A 355 -0.48 -28.18 13.87
N PRO A 356 -1.09 -29.26 14.40
CA PRO A 356 -2.46 -29.65 14.04
C PRO A 356 -3.43 -28.47 14.12
N GLY A 357 -4.22 -28.24 13.07
CA GLY A 357 -5.22 -27.17 13.00
C GLY A 357 -4.72 -25.80 12.54
N TRP A 358 -3.43 -25.62 12.22
CA TRP A 358 -2.84 -24.30 11.89
C TRP A 358 -3.52 -23.56 10.73
N LYS A 359 -4.26 -24.25 9.87
CA LYS A 359 -4.98 -23.68 8.73
C LYS A 359 -6.41 -23.23 9.04
N ALA A 360 -6.97 -23.68 10.16
CA ALA A 360 -8.42 -23.63 10.41
C ALA A 360 -8.93 -22.20 10.59
N TYR A 361 -8.18 -21.30 11.23
CA TYR A 361 -8.60 -19.92 11.48
C TYR A 361 -8.98 -19.17 10.17
N ALA A 362 -8.24 -19.40 9.10
CA ALA A 362 -8.45 -18.73 7.81
C ALA A 362 -9.59 -19.34 6.98
N ARG A 363 -10.26 -20.41 7.43
CA ARG A 363 -11.23 -21.19 6.61
C ARG A 363 -12.43 -20.36 6.13
N LEU A 364 -12.82 -19.32 6.87
CA LEU A 364 -13.97 -18.45 6.58
C LEU A 364 -13.60 -17.11 5.94
N LEU A 365 -12.33 -16.90 5.54
CA LEU A 365 -11.88 -15.66 4.90
C LEU A 365 -12.66 -15.35 3.60
N TYR A 366 -13.09 -16.37 2.85
CA TYR A 366 -13.92 -16.16 1.66
C TYR A 366 -15.23 -15.44 1.96
N ALA A 367 -15.83 -15.64 3.15
CA ALA A 367 -17.13 -15.06 3.49
C ALA A 367 -17.03 -13.54 3.58
N PHE A 368 -16.00 -13.04 4.27
CA PHE A 368 -15.70 -11.60 4.35
C PHE A 368 -15.38 -10.99 2.99
N LEU A 369 -14.48 -11.61 2.22
CA LEU A 369 -14.04 -11.08 0.92
C LEU A 369 -15.06 -11.23 -0.22
N SER A 370 -16.17 -11.96 0.00
CA SER A 370 -17.24 -12.15 -1.00
C SER A 370 -18.15 -10.94 -1.14
N ASN A 371 -18.32 -10.15 -0.08
CA ASN A 371 -19.17 -8.96 -0.03
C ASN A 371 -18.36 -7.75 0.49
N PRO A 372 -17.30 -7.31 -0.23
CA PRO A 372 -16.48 -6.18 0.19
C PRO A 372 -17.26 -4.85 0.25
N GLU A 373 -18.37 -4.74 -0.48
CA GLU A 373 -19.22 -3.54 -0.51
C GLU A 373 -19.98 -3.31 0.79
N SER A 374 -20.23 -4.37 1.56
CA SER A 374 -20.90 -4.33 2.86
C SER A 374 -20.04 -3.65 3.92
N ALA A 375 -20.67 -3.15 4.98
CA ALA A 375 -19.95 -2.46 6.04
C ALA A 375 -18.83 -3.32 6.64
N VAL A 376 -17.71 -2.70 7.04
CA VAL A 376 -16.56 -3.44 7.58
C VAL A 376 -16.95 -4.30 8.79
N ASN A 377 -17.80 -3.76 9.66
CA ASN A 377 -18.33 -4.37 10.87
C ASN A 377 -19.67 -5.12 10.70
N SER A 378 -20.15 -5.37 9.48
CA SER A 378 -21.36 -6.19 9.30
C SER A 378 -21.10 -7.65 9.69
N SER A 379 -22.07 -8.26 10.35
CA SER A 379 -22.05 -9.67 10.76
C SER A 379 -23.25 -10.40 10.15
N ASP A 380 -23.06 -11.68 9.83
CA ASP A 380 -24.12 -12.55 9.30
C ASP A 380 -25.04 -13.08 10.41
N GLY A 381 -25.03 -12.46 11.60
CA GLY A 381 -25.62 -12.98 12.84
C GLY A 381 -24.62 -13.80 13.66
N LEU A 382 -25.03 -14.20 14.86
CA LEU A 382 -24.19 -14.99 15.79
C LEU A 382 -23.88 -16.36 15.14
N ALA A 383 -22.62 -16.80 15.18
CA ALA A 383 -22.02 -17.90 14.39
C ALA A 383 -22.16 -17.83 12.84
N GLY A 384 -22.61 -16.71 12.28
CA GLY A 384 -22.56 -16.46 10.84
C GLY A 384 -21.12 -16.34 10.29
N SER A 385 -20.88 -16.72 9.03
CA SER A 385 -19.51 -16.93 8.55
C SER A 385 -18.66 -15.67 8.36
N ARG A 386 -19.27 -14.51 8.03
CA ARG A 386 -18.52 -13.29 7.67
C ARG A 386 -17.56 -12.80 8.74
N GLN A 387 -17.97 -12.80 10.01
CA GLN A 387 -17.15 -12.15 11.04
C GLN A 387 -15.86 -12.88 11.39
N TYR A 388 -15.83 -14.20 11.31
CA TYR A 388 -14.59 -14.98 11.46
C TYR A 388 -13.55 -14.50 10.42
N GLY A 389 -13.97 -14.33 9.16
CA GLY A 389 -13.11 -13.81 8.09
C GLY A 389 -12.67 -12.34 8.25
N ALA A 390 -13.26 -11.57 9.19
CA ALA A 390 -12.87 -10.19 9.46
C ALA A 390 -11.58 -10.07 10.30
N PHE A 391 -11.00 -11.20 10.77
CA PHE A 391 -9.69 -11.24 11.46
C PHE A 391 -8.59 -10.48 10.70
N ILE A 392 -8.71 -10.44 9.38
CA ILE A 392 -7.73 -9.80 8.50
C ILE A 392 -7.64 -8.28 8.74
N LEU A 393 -8.68 -7.63 9.27
CA LEU A 393 -8.62 -6.24 9.75
C LEU A 393 -7.79 -6.10 11.04
N ALA A 394 -7.98 -7.02 12.00
CA ALA A 394 -7.20 -7.02 13.24
C ALA A 394 -5.70 -7.21 12.93
N GLN A 395 -5.39 -8.09 11.97
CA GLN A 395 -4.03 -8.31 11.50
C GLN A 395 -3.48 -7.09 10.74
N TYR A 396 -4.25 -6.47 9.83
CA TYR A 396 -3.85 -5.23 9.14
C TYR A 396 -3.47 -4.13 10.14
N LEU A 397 -4.34 -3.85 11.11
CA LEU A 397 -4.12 -2.77 12.08
C LEU A 397 -2.97 -3.08 13.04
N THR A 398 -2.80 -4.35 13.44
CA THR A 398 -1.65 -4.84 14.23
C THR A 398 -0.31 -4.56 13.53
N GLU A 399 -0.22 -4.86 12.23
CA GLU A 399 0.98 -4.55 11.42
C GLU A 399 1.17 -3.04 11.22
N ARG A 400 0.08 -2.27 11.04
CA ARG A 400 0.15 -0.81 10.87
C ARG A 400 0.64 -0.09 12.12
N THR A 401 0.32 -0.60 13.31
CA THR A 401 0.86 -0.12 14.59
C THR A 401 2.22 -0.73 14.94
N GLY A 402 2.63 -1.81 14.27
CA GLY A 402 3.87 -2.54 14.55
C GLY A 402 3.86 -3.26 15.90
N THR A 403 2.70 -3.64 16.44
CA THR A 403 2.59 -4.38 17.71
C THR A 403 1.27 -5.14 17.83
N VAL A 404 1.35 -6.36 18.38
CA VAL A 404 0.18 -7.19 18.75
C VAL A 404 -0.62 -6.62 19.93
N ASP A 405 -0.06 -5.64 20.66
CA ASP A 405 -0.78 -4.93 21.73
C ASP A 405 -2.02 -4.18 21.22
N PHE A 406 -2.09 -3.88 19.92
CA PHE A 406 -3.19 -3.15 19.33
C PHE A 406 -4.55 -3.79 19.67
N VAL A 407 -4.68 -5.11 19.48
CA VAL A 407 -5.94 -5.82 19.76
C VAL A 407 -6.29 -5.74 21.24
N ARG A 408 -5.32 -5.97 22.15
CA ARG A 408 -5.53 -5.84 23.60
C ARG A 408 -6.01 -4.45 23.97
N LYS A 409 -5.40 -3.42 23.39
CA LYS A 409 -5.78 -2.02 23.62
C LYS A 409 -7.20 -1.70 23.15
N THR A 410 -7.70 -2.33 22.09
CA THR A 410 -9.12 -2.15 21.70
C THR A 410 -10.06 -2.77 22.73
N TRP A 411 -9.69 -3.89 23.35
CA TRP A 411 -10.45 -4.47 24.46
C TRP A 411 -10.35 -3.62 25.74
N GLU A 412 -9.19 -3.05 26.05
CA GLU A 412 -9.01 -2.08 27.16
C GLU A 412 -9.79 -0.77 26.96
N ALA A 413 -10.01 -0.35 25.70
CA ALA A 413 -10.73 0.87 25.34
C ALA A 413 -12.24 0.66 25.12
N ILE A 414 -12.77 -0.55 25.32
CA ILE A 414 -14.20 -0.81 25.30
C ILE A 414 -14.84 -0.30 26.60
N ASP A 415 -15.76 0.65 26.45
CA ASP A 415 -16.64 1.09 27.54
C ASP A 415 -17.70 0.01 27.79
N SER A 416 -17.52 -0.77 28.85
CA SER A 416 -18.44 -1.83 29.27
C SER A 416 -19.59 -1.33 30.17
N THR A 417 -19.73 -0.01 30.34
CA THR A 417 -20.85 0.58 31.13
C THR A 417 -22.12 0.83 30.30
N LEU A 418 -22.02 0.76 28.96
CA LEU A 418 -23.09 1.04 27.99
C LEU A 418 -23.12 0.00 26.86
N ILE A 419 -23.68 0.36 25.70
CA ILE A 419 -23.63 -0.46 24.47
C ILE A 419 -22.19 -0.49 23.96
N VAL A 420 -21.64 -1.68 23.74
CA VAL A 420 -20.25 -1.86 23.30
C VAL A 420 -20.11 -1.56 21.81
N HIS A 421 -19.25 -0.60 21.44
CA HIS A 421 -18.98 -0.23 20.06
C HIS A 421 -17.50 -0.44 19.68
N PRO A 422 -17.12 -1.57 19.05
CA PRO A 422 -15.71 -1.85 18.72
C PRO A 422 -15.06 -0.80 17.81
N ILE A 423 -15.82 -0.24 16.87
CA ILE A 423 -15.33 0.81 15.95
C ILE A 423 -14.80 2.02 16.73
N GLU A 424 -15.53 2.46 17.75
CA GLU A 424 -15.14 3.58 18.61
C GLU A 424 -13.84 3.29 19.39
N ALA A 425 -13.67 2.05 19.88
CA ALA A 425 -12.44 1.61 20.55
C ALA A 425 -11.26 1.52 19.58
N ILE A 426 -11.48 0.98 18.37
CA ILE A 426 -10.48 0.94 17.28
C ILE A 426 -10.02 2.36 16.90
N GLU A 427 -10.95 3.30 16.69
CA GLU A 427 -10.63 4.69 16.36
C GLU A 427 -9.82 5.38 17.47
N GLN A 428 -10.20 5.18 18.73
CA GLN A 428 -9.47 5.76 19.88
C GLN A 428 -8.04 5.20 20.01
N VAL A 429 -7.87 3.89 19.85
CA VAL A 429 -6.53 3.26 19.94
C VAL A 429 -5.66 3.69 18.76
N LEU A 430 -6.20 3.73 17.54
CA LEU A 430 -5.47 4.23 16.36
C LEU A 430 -5.05 5.68 16.52
N ALA A 431 -5.93 6.55 17.04
CA ALA A 431 -5.58 7.94 17.34
C ALA A 431 -4.38 8.03 18.30
N GLY A 432 -4.29 7.11 19.27
CA GLY A 432 -3.14 7.01 20.17
C GLY A 432 -1.83 6.55 19.53
N TYR A 433 -1.88 5.93 18.34
CA TYR A 433 -0.71 5.65 17.49
C TYR A 433 -0.47 6.73 16.40
N GLY A 434 -1.24 7.82 16.42
CA GLY A 434 -1.20 8.87 15.38
C GLY A 434 -1.81 8.42 14.03
N LEU A 435 -2.67 7.40 14.05
CA LEU A 435 -3.37 6.86 12.89
C LEU A 435 -4.86 7.24 12.93
N ASN A 436 -5.56 7.06 11.81
CA ASN A 436 -7.00 7.34 11.71
C ASN A 436 -7.68 6.26 10.86
N LEU A 437 -8.69 5.58 11.40
CA LEU A 437 -9.33 4.44 10.73
C LEU A 437 -9.86 4.78 9.33
N LYS A 438 -10.43 5.98 9.13
CA LYS A 438 -10.95 6.43 7.83
C LYS A 438 -9.88 6.46 6.74
N ASN A 439 -8.66 6.84 7.10
CA ASN A 439 -7.51 6.85 6.20
C ASN A 439 -6.96 5.43 5.98
N GLU A 440 -7.00 4.59 7.02
CA GLU A 440 -6.53 3.20 6.98
C GLU A 440 -7.42 2.29 6.13
N LEU A 441 -8.73 2.54 6.02
CA LEU A 441 -9.67 1.72 5.24
C LEU A 441 -9.29 1.61 3.74
N LEU A 442 -8.71 2.67 3.17
CA LEU A 442 -8.26 2.65 1.77
C LEU A 442 -7.02 1.77 1.58
N GLY A 443 -6.07 1.84 2.52
CA GLY A 443 -4.92 0.93 2.55
C GLY A 443 -5.34 -0.52 2.80
N PHE A 444 -6.29 -0.76 3.70
CA PHE A 444 -6.89 -2.07 3.95
C PHE A 444 -7.56 -2.65 2.69
N ALA A 445 -8.30 -1.84 1.92
CA ALA A 445 -8.88 -2.28 0.65
C ALA A 445 -7.80 -2.66 -0.38
N VAL A 446 -6.71 -1.89 -0.47
CA VAL A 446 -5.54 -2.21 -1.32
C VAL A 446 -4.84 -3.50 -0.85
N ALA A 447 -4.65 -3.68 0.47
CA ALA A 447 -4.08 -4.89 1.06
C ALA A 447 -4.93 -6.13 0.75
N ASN A 448 -6.25 -6.00 0.90
CA ASN A 448 -7.23 -7.04 0.57
C ASN A 448 -7.24 -7.37 -0.92
N TYR A 449 -7.11 -6.39 -1.83
CA TYR A 449 -6.97 -6.67 -3.26
C TYR A 449 -5.75 -7.54 -3.58
N ARG A 450 -4.68 -7.40 -2.81
CA ARG A 450 -3.38 -8.03 -3.07
C ARG A 450 -3.21 -9.40 -2.38
N LEU A 451 -3.63 -9.52 -1.12
CA LEU A 451 -3.38 -10.67 -0.23
C LEU A 451 -1.93 -11.17 -0.36
N THR A 452 -0.94 -10.32 -0.04
CA THR A 452 0.47 -10.69 -0.13
C THR A 452 1.36 -9.83 0.77
N GLY A 453 2.57 -10.34 1.00
CA GLY A 453 3.71 -9.68 1.63
C GLY A 453 3.93 -8.24 1.22
N LYS A 454 4.44 -7.43 2.16
CA LYS A 454 5.00 -6.11 1.87
C LYS A 454 6.06 -6.21 0.77
N THR A 455 5.96 -5.33 -0.21
CA THR A 455 6.88 -5.24 -1.36
C THR A 455 7.72 -3.97 -1.21
N ALA A 456 9.02 -4.12 -1.02
CA ALA A 456 9.92 -3.07 -0.52
C ALA A 456 10.00 -1.77 -1.37
N ASN A 457 9.58 -1.80 -2.63
CA ASN A 457 9.74 -0.68 -3.57
C ASN A 457 8.57 0.33 -3.58
N LEU A 458 7.62 0.26 -2.63
CA LEU A 458 6.30 0.90 -2.76
C LEU A 458 5.91 1.77 -1.56
N SER A 459 6.82 2.63 -1.10
CA SER A 459 6.60 3.65 -0.06
C SER A 459 5.79 4.88 -0.52
N ALA A 460 5.14 4.80 -1.68
CA ALA A 460 4.83 5.99 -2.47
C ALA A 460 3.40 6.56 -2.29
N PHE A 461 2.48 5.87 -1.60
CA PHE A 461 1.27 6.46 -1.00
C PHE A 461 0.79 5.65 0.21
N ILE A 462 -0.13 6.21 1.02
CA ILE A 462 -0.71 5.54 2.20
C ILE A 462 -1.42 4.26 1.75
N GLY A 463 -1.00 3.09 2.25
CA GLY A 463 -1.54 1.80 1.83
C GLY A 463 -0.71 1.02 0.80
N SER A 464 0.22 1.66 0.06
CA SER A 464 0.92 0.97 -1.04
C SER A 464 2.03 0.03 -0.58
N ALA A 465 2.71 0.39 0.52
CA ALA A 465 3.64 -0.48 1.23
C ALA A 465 2.92 -1.45 2.16
N ASP A 466 1.70 -1.08 2.59
CA ASP A 466 0.88 -1.78 3.57
C ASP A 466 0.14 -2.97 2.94
N GLY A 467 0.91 -3.92 2.41
CA GLY A 467 0.47 -5.31 2.31
C GLY A 467 0.59 -6.00 3.67
N TYR A 468 0.13 -7.25 3.72
CA TYR A 468 0.24 -8.09 4.91
C TYR A 468 1.64 -8.70 4.98
N ALA A 469 2.46 -8.24 5.92
CA ALA A 469 3.73 -8.85 6.28
C ALA A 469 3.56 -10.30 6.76
N HIS A 470 2.36 -10.66 7.24
CA HIS A 470 2.00 -12.01 7.65
C HIS A 470 2.33 -13.11 6.62
N THR A 471 3.01 -14.16 7.07
CA THR A 471 3.52 -15.25 6.22
C THR A 471 2.41 -16.00 5.46
N HIS A 472 1.24 -16.17 6.09
CA HIS A 472 0.09 -16.88 5.52
C HIS A 472 -0.67 -16.08 4.45
N ALA A 473 -0.45 -14.76 4.36
CA ALA A 473 -1.21 -13.90 3.45
C ALA A 473 -1.03 -14.29 1.97
N SER A 474 0.22 -14.50 1.57
CA SER A 474 0.59 -14.82 0.19
C SER A 474 0.22 -16.24 -0.24
N THR A 475 -0.14 -17.12 0.71
CA THR A 475 -0.38 -18.56 0.53
C THR A 475 -1.78 -18.96 1.01
N LEU A 476 -1.93 -19.37 2.27
CA LEU A 476 -3.15 -19.90 2.87
C LEU A 476 -4.35 -18.97 2.68
N TRP A 477 -4.19 -17.66 2.86
CA TRP A 477 -5.29 -16.72 2.68
C TRP A 477 -5.72 -16.58 1.21
N ARG A 478 -4.77 -16.60 0.26
CA ARG A 478 -5.08 -16.60 -1.17
C ARG A 478 -5.74 -17.89 -1.62
N ASP A 479 -5.45 -19.02 -0.97
CA ASP A 479 -6.11 -20.30 -1.25
C ASP A 479 -7.50 -20.36 -0.62
N ASN A 480 -7.66 -20.01 0.66
CA ASN A 480 -8.95 -20.00 1.35
C ASN A 480 -9.90 -18.88 0.87
N ALA A 481 -9.40 -17.89 0.13
CA ALA A 481 -10.24 -16.92 -0.57
C ALA A 481 -10.84 -17.48 -1.88
N LYS A 482 -10.41 -18.65 -2.37
CA LYS A 482 -11.01 -19.29 -3.55
C LYS A 482 -12.24 -20.11 -3.12
N LEU A 483 -13.36 -19.94 -3.81
CA LEU A 483 -14.49 -20.88 -3.70
C LEU A 483 -14.15 -22.18 -4.46
N LYS A 484 -15.03 -23.19 -4.34
CA LYS A 484 -15.04 -24.36 -5.25
C LYS A 484 -15.09 -23.96 -6.73
N ASP A 485 -15.65 -22.79 -7.03
CA ASP A 485 -15.50 -22.12 -8.32
C ASP A 485 -14.27 -21.19 -8.31
N THR A 486 -13.23 -21.60 -9.03
CA THR A 486 -11.97 -20.87 -9.16
C THR A 486 -12.02 -19.71 -10.17
N SER A 487 -13.13 -19.54 -10.91
CA SER A 487 -13.29 -18.43 -11.84
C SER A 487 -13.56 -17.10 -11.12
N VAL A 488 -14.15 -17.14 -9.92
CA VAL A 488 -14.57 -15.93 -9.21
C VAL A 488 -13.47 -15.41 -8.29
N ARG A 489 -12.93 -14.23 -8.60
CA ARG A 489 -11.86 -13.59 -7.83
C ARG A 489 -12.35 -13.06 -6.47
N ARG A 490 -11.41 -12.95 -5.54
CA ARG A 490 -11.57 -12.28 -4.24
C ARG A 490 -10.50 -11.20 -4.02
N PRO A 491 -10.81 -10.08 -3.35
CA PRO A 491 -12.16 -9.55 -3.05
C PRO A 491 -13.06 -9.51 -4.27
N ARG A 492 -14.37 -9.69 -4.11
CA ARG A 492 -15.29 -9.72 -5.26
C ARG A 492 -15.17 -8.43 -6.08
N ARG A 493 -15.06 -8.55 -7.41
CA ARG A 493 -15.07 -7.39 -8.31
C ARG A 493 -16.51 -6.99 -8.60
N SER A 494 -16.79 -5.68 -8.58
CA SER A 494 -18.07 -5.14 -9.03
C SER A 494 -18.13 -5.04 -10.56
N ALA A 495 -16.96 -4.94 -11.22
CA ALA A 495 -16.84 -5.09 -12.67
C ALA A 495 -15.43 -5.54 -13.07
N GLU A 496 -15.36 -6.35 -14.12
CA GLU A 496 -14.14 -6.66 -14.86
C GLU A 496 -14.41 -6.31 -16.34
N ARG A 497 -13.49 -5.61 -17.00
CA ARG A 497 -13.61 -5.19 -18.39
C ARG A 497 -12.29 -5.37 -19.13
N THR A 498 -12.35 -6.07 -20.26
CA THR A 498 -11.27 -6.08 -21.25
C THR A 498 -11.62 -5.06 -22.33
N MET A 499 -10.74 -4.11 -22.60
CA MET A 499 -10.99 -2.91 -23.41
C MET A 499 -9.89 -2.72 -24.46
N SER A 500 -10.27 -2.37 -25.67
CA SER A 500 -9.38 -2.01 -26.77
C SER A 500 -9.05 -0.52 -26.71
N TRP A 501 -7.98 -0.11 -27.40
CA TRP A 501 -7.71 1.32 -27.54
C TRP A 501 -8.83 2.03 -28.31
N GLY A 502 -9.43 3.05 -27.69
CA GLY A 502 -10.61 3.77 -28.17
C GLY A 502 -11.92 3.40 -27.44
N ASP A 503 -11.93 2.28 -26.69
CA ASP A 503 -13.14 1.81 -26.02
C ASP A 503 -13.49 2.67 -24.79
N SER A 504 -14.78 2.68 -24.46
CA SER A 504 -15.29 3.17 -23.18
C SER A 504 -16.13 2.10 -22.49
N ALA A 505 -16.13 2.14 -21.16
CA ALA A 505 -16.90 1.26 -20.30
C ALA A 505 -17.55 2.08 -19.19
N ASN A 506 -18.64 1.57 -18.62
CA ASN A 506 -19.28 2.17 -17.46
C ASN A 506 -19.85 1.08 -16.56
N GLY A 507 -20.23 1.50 -15.35
CA GLY A 507 -20.95 0.66 -14.41
C GLY A 507 -21.43 1.45 -13.19
N SER A 508 -22.22 0.76 -12.38
CA SER A 508 -22.72 1.27 -11.11
C SER A 508 -22.57 0.17 -10.05
N THR A 509 -22.28 0.59 -8.84
CA THR A 509 -22.32 -0.26 -7.63
C THR A 509 -22.79 0.59 -6.46
N ALA A 510 -22.89 0.04 -5.26
CA ALA A 510 -23.31 0.77 -4.08
C ALA A 510 -22.54 0.31 -2.84
N LEU A 511 -22.06 1.26 -2.04
CA LEU A 511 -21.24 1.03 -0.87
C LEU A 511 -21.98 1.37 0.43
N TRP A 512 -21.86 0.45 1.39
CA TRP A 512 -22.22 0.70 2.78
C TRP A 512 -21.04 1.34 3.55
N HIS A 513 -21.28 1.76 4.79
CA HIS A 513 -20.30 2.44 5.64
C HIS A 513 -19.07 1.57 5.92
N GLY A 514 -17.87 1.99 5.50
CA GLY A 514 -16.64 1.20 5.58
C GLY A 514 -16.47 0.15 4.46
N GLY A 515 -17.40 0.11 3.49
CA GLY A 515 -17.37 -0.80 2.35
C GLY A 515 -16.43 -0.36 1.22
N ALA A 516 -16.04 -1.32 0.38
CA ALA A 516 -15.12 -1.14 -0.74
C ALA A 516 -15.62 -1.79 -2.04
N SER A 517 -15.24 -1.23 -3.18
CA SER A 517 -15.52 -1.74 -4.53
C SER A 517 -14.24 -1.82 -5.35
N TYR A 518 -14.17 -2.83 -6.22
CA TYR A 518 -13.03 -3.12 -7.09
C TYR A 518 -13.50 -3.28 -8.54
N ILE A 519 -12.99 -2.44 -9.44
CA ILE A 519 -13.25 -2.48 -10.88
C ILE A 519 -11.93 -2.75 -11.60
N GLU A 520 -11.81 -3.84 -12.35
CA GLU A 520 -10.63 -4.15 -13.16
C GLU A 520 -10.84 -3.76 -14.64
N LEU A 521 -9.85 -3.08 -15.23
CA LEU A 521 -9.80 -2.58 -16.60
C LEU A 521 -8.50 -3.08 -17.25
N THR A 522 -8.61 -3.97 -18.23
CA THR A 522 -7.48 -4.67 -18.87
C THR A 522 -7.39 -4.33 -20.36
N PRO A 523 -6.22 -3.94 -20.92
CA PRO A 523 -6.08 -3.72 -22.35
C PRO A 523 -6.19 -5.04 -23.14
N SER A 524 -6.99 -5.06 -24.21
CA SER A 524 -7.13 -6.19 -25.12
C SER A 524 -6.02 -6.25 -26.19
N SER A 525 -5.40 -5.10 -26.46
CA SER A 525 -4.54 -4.85 -27.62
C SER A 525 -3.11 -4.50 -27.21
N THR A 526 -2.15 -4.81 -28.09
CA THR A 526 -0.72 -4.51 -27.87
C THR A 526 -0.41 -3.01 -27.87
N GLY A 527 0.71 -2.65 -27.24
CA GLY A 527 1.21 -1.27 -27.14
C GLY A 527 0.89 -0.60 -25.80
N SER A 528 0.99 0.73 -25.81
CA SER A 528 0.82 1.60 -24.65
C SER A 528 -0.41 2.48 -24.79
N GLY A 529 -1.04 2.85 -23.67
CA GLY A 529 -2.11 3.83 -23.65
C GLY A 529 -2.41 4.39 -22.28
N ARG A 530 -3.52 5.12 -22.18
CA ARG A 530 -3.99 5.75 -20.95
C ARG A 530 -5.39 5.26 -20.64
N VAL A 531 -5.60 4.83 -19.41
CA VAL A 531 -6.92 4.59 -18.86
C VAL A 531 -7.29 5.78 -17.98
N SER A 532 -8.41 6.40 -18.33
CA SER A 532 -9.00 7.53 -17.60
C SER A 532 -10.33 7.08 -17.03
N VAL A 533 -10.58 7.38 -15.75
CA VAL A 533 -11.78 6.95 -15.02
C VAL A 533 -12.35 8.13 -14.25
N ARG A 534 -13.63 8.42 -14.49
CA ARG A 534 -14.45 9.35 -13.71
C ARG A 534 -15.31 8.56 -12.74
N VAL A 535 -15.45 9.09 -11.52
CA VAL A 535 -16.38 8.59 -10.51
C VAL A 535 -17.43 9.67 -10.25
N ASP A 536 -18.70 9.34 -10.53
CA ASP A 536 -19.83 10.25 -10.45
C ASP A 536 -20.77 9.84 -9.29
N ALA A 537 -21.22 10.82 -8.49
CA ALA A 537 -22.42 10.63 -7.67
C ALA A 537 -23.66 10.91 -8.51
N PRO A 538 -24.81 10.26 -8.22
CA PRO A 538 -26.05 10.49 -8.95
C PRO A 538 -26.47 11.96 -8.91
N SER A 539 -26.93 12.47 -10.05
CA SER A 539 -27.51 13.79 -10.14
C SER A 539 -28.78 13.90 -9.28
N GLN A 540 -28.74 14.81 -8.30
CA GLN A 540 -29.89 15.37 -7.57
C GLN A 540 -30.69 14.38 -6.67
N SER A 541 -30.42 14.42 -5.35
CA SER A 541 -31.45 14.43 -4.27
C SER A 541 -30.92 14.04 -2.87
N ARG A 542 -29.68 13.52 -2.74
CA ARG A 542 -29.02 13.22 -1.47
C ARG A 542 -27.55 13.71 -1.49
N PRO A 543 -26.86 13.84 -0.34
CA PRO A 543 -25.53 14.46 -0.29
C PRO A 543 -24.50 13.83 -1.23
N THR A 544 -23.64 14.72 -1.71
CA THR A 544 -22.63 14.67 -2.78
C THR A 544 -21.61 13.51 -2.77
N VAL A 545 -20.84 13.41 -3.87
CA VAL A 545 -19.61 12.59 -4.04
C VAL A 545 -18.57 12.77 -2.91
N ALA A 546 -18.71 13.84 -2.12
CA ALA A 546 -17.76 14.46 -1.19
C ALA A 546 -17.02 13.54 -0.20
N ASN A 547 -17.47 12.31 -0.06
CA ASN A 547 -17.06 11.37 0.97
C ASN A 547 -16.31 10.14 0.43
N LEU A 548 -16.32 9.87 -0.88
CA LEU A 548 -15.65 8.67 -1.41
C LEU A 548 -14.14 8.88 -1.53
N HIS A 549 -13.37 7.90 -1.04
CA HIS A 549 -11.92 7.83 -1.22
C HIS A 549 -11.60 6.81 -2.32
N TYR A 550 -10.80 7.18 -3.34
CA TYR A 550 -10.54 6.26 -4.46
C TYR A 550 -9.16 6.39 -5.10
N PHE A 551 -8.62 5.23 -5.50
CA PHE A 551 -7.37 5.07 -6.24
C PHE A 551 -7.59 4.31 -7.55
N LEU A 552 -6.92 4.73 -8.61
CA LEU A 552 -6.75 4.00 -9.85
C LEU A 552 -5.30 3.50 -9.90
N ILE A 553 -5.09 2.17 -9.86
CA ILE A 553 -3.76 1.56 -9.74
C ILE A 553 -3.51 0.63 -10.93
N ALA A 554 -2.42 0.82 -11.67
CA ALA A 554 -1.93 -0.13 -12.67
C ALA A 554 -1.01 -1.17 -12.01
N TRP A 555 -1.28 -2.44 -12.27
CA TRP A 555 -0.52 -3.60 -11.82
C TRP A 555 0.19 -4.26 -13.00
N ASP A 556 1.35 -4.85 -12.74
CA ASP A 556 2.14 -5.62 -13.71
C ASP A 556 1.36 -6.74 -14.41
N ASN A 557 0.54 -7.46 -13.65
CA ASN A 557 -0.44 -8.45 -14.11
C ASN A 557 -1.35 -8.87 -12.94
N LEU A 558 -2.28 -9.78 -13.21
CA LEU A 558 -3.29 -10.26 -12.27
C LEU A 558 -2.80 -11.29 -11.24
N VAL A 559 -1.60 -11.82 -11.42
CA VAL A 559 -0.99 -12.90 -10.61
C VAL A 559 -0.08 -12.32 -9.53
N SER A 560 0.97 -11.58 -9.90
CA SER A 560 1.88 -10.94 -8.94
C SER A 560 1.24 -9.71 -8.28
N ARG A 561 0.41 -8.95 -9.01
CA ARG A 561 -0.24 -7.72 -8.54
C ARG A 561 0.77 -6.75 -7.93
N THR A 562 1.89 -6.56 -8.63
CA THR A 562 2.89 -5.54 -8.31
C THR A 562 2.40 -4.20 -8.86
N PRO A 563 2.09 -3.20 -8.04
CA PRO A 563 1.66 -1.91 -8.54
C PRO A 563 2.83 -1.20 -9.22
N LEU A 564 2.59 -0.66 -10.41
CA LEU A 564 3.56 0.03 -11.25
C LEU A 564 3.36 1.55 -11.23
N ARG A 565 2.10 1.98 -11.30
CA ARG A 565 1.65 3.38 -11.40
C ARG A 565 0.30 3.51 -10.72
N TRP A 566 -0.06 4.68 -10.23
CA TRP A 566 -1.38 4.95 -9.66
C TRP A 566 -1.71 6.44 -9.74
N ALA A 567 -2.98 6.78 -9.64
CA ALA A 567 -3.47 8.13 -9.39
C ALA A 567 -4.58 8.04 -8.34
N GLY A 568 -4.75 9.07 -7.51
CA GLY A 568 -5.75 9.07 -6.44
C GLY A 568 -6.25 10.45 -6.08
N VAL A 569 -7.44 10.48 -5.51
CA VAL A 569 -8.13 11.68 -5.06
C VAL A 569 -8.73 11.41 -3.68
N GLU A 570 -8.24 12.15 -2.69
CA GLU A 570 -9.00 12.44 -1.48
C GLU A 570 -10.02 13.52 -1.85
N ALA A 571 -11.27 13.12 -2.11
CA ALA A 571 -12.34 14.07 -2.37
C ALA A 571 -12.63 14.84 -1.07
N LYS A 572 -12.48 16.17 -1.09
CA LYS A 572 -12.88 17.03 0.02
C LYS A 572 -14.31 17.51 -0.17
N GLU A 573 -15.01 17.74 0.93
CA GLU A 573 -16.38 18.25 0.90
C GLU A 573 -16.44 19.61 0.17
N GLY A 574 -17.23 19.65 -0.91
CA GLY A 574 -17.36 20.81 -1.80
C GLY A 574 -16.51 20.76 -3.08
N GLU A 575 -15.59 19.82 -3.23
CA GLU A 575 -14.88 19.61 -4.50
C GLU A 575 -15.70 18.73 -5.48
N GLY A 576 -15.68 19.08 -6.76
CA GLY A 576 -16.32 18.30 -7.82
C GLY A 576 -15.59 16.99 -8.14
N PRO A 577 -16.25 16.03 -8.84
CA PRO A 577 -15.62 14.79 -9.25
C PRO A 577 -14.37 15.06 -10.12
N ARG A 578 -13.30 14.33 -9.86
CA ARG A 578 -12.00 14.46 -10.55
C ARG A 578 -11.72 13.19 -11.35
N ASP A 579 -11.30 13.37 -12.60
CA ASP A 579 -10.90 12.25 -13.46
C ASP A 579 -9.52 11.72 -13.04
N LEU A 580 -9.43 10.42 -12.73
CA LEU A 580 -8.16 9.74 -12.51
C LEU A 580 -7.64 9.18 -13.83
N SER A 581 -6.38 9.47 -14.19
CA SER A 581 -5.79 8.98 -15.45
C SER A 581 -4.38 8.44 -15.27
N ILE A 582 -4.13 7.20 -15.69
CA ILE A 582 -2.80 6.56 -15.61
C ILE A 582 -2.40 5.89 -16.92
N LYS A 583 -1.09 5.84 -17.18
CA LYS A 583 -0.53 5.05 -18.29
C LYS A 583 -0.64 3.56 -17.98
N ILE A 584 -1.13 2.79 -18.94
CA ILE A 584 -1.31 1.34 -18.91
C ILE A 584 -0.78 0.72 -20.21
N ASN A 585 -0.05 -0.38 -20.09
CA ASN A 585 0.51 -1.10 -21.23
C ASN A 585 -0.18 -2.46 -21.41
N ALA A 586 -0.05 -3.06 -22.58
CA ALA A 586 -0.55 -4.41 -22.84
C ALA A 586 0.02 -5.44 -21.84
N GLY A 587 -0.85 -6.27 -21.26
CA GLY A 587 -0.51 -7.25 -20.21
C GLY A 587 -0.67 -6.75 -18.78
N GLU A 588 -0.71 -5.43 -18.58
CA GLU A 588 -1.00 -4.80 -17.29
C GLU A 588 -2.52 -4.72 -17.04
N VAL A 589 -2.91 -4.45 -15.80
CA VAL A 589 -4.32 -4.21 -15.43
C VAL A 589 -4.44 -2.96 -14.58
N ALA A 590 -5.38 -2.07 -14.89
CA ALA A 590 -5.76 -1.01 -13.96
C ALA A 590 -6.92 -1.45 -13.09
N THR A 591 -6.85 -1.12 -11.80
CA THR A 591 -7.96 -1.31 -10.86
C THR A 591 -8.37 0.02 -10.27
N LEU A 592 -9.63 0.40 -10.45
CA LEU A 592 -10.25 1.42 -9.60
C LEU A 592 -10.69 0.75 -8.30
N ILE A 593 -10.16 1.22 -7.18
CA ILE A 593 -10.55 0.84 -5.84
C ILE A 593 -11.26 2.05 -5.24
N VAL A 594 -12.53 1.87 -4.86
CA VAL A 594 -13.36 2.92 -4.23
C VAL A 594 -13.75 2.45 -2.84
N VAL A 595 -13.58 3.32 -1.84
CA VAL A 595 -13.90 3.06 -0.44
C VAL A 595 -14.81 4.16 0.09
N ARG A 596 -15.79 3.76 0.91
CA ARG A 596 -16.59 4.69 1.70
C ARG A 596 -16.02 4.73 3.13
N PRO A 597 -15.37 5.83 3.56
CA PRO A 597 -14.65 5.93 4.81
C PRO A 597 -15.53 6.25 6.02
N GLU A 598 -16.77 6.72 5.86
CA GLU A 598 -17.70 6.82 6.99
C GLU A 598 -17.98 5.44 7.58
N LEU A 599 -18.08 5.39 8.90
CA LEU A 599 -18.34 4.17 9.66
C LEU A 599 -19.65 4.29 10.42
N TRP A 600 -20.29 3.15 10.69
CA TRP A 600 -21.50 3.05 11.48
C TRP A 600 -21.26 2.16 12.70
N LEU A 601 -21.74 2.56 13.88
CA LEU A 601 -21.41 1.89 15.15
C LEU A 601 -22.17 0.58 15.40
N LEU A 602 -23.18 0.28 14.60
CA LEU A 602 -24.06 -0.91 14.71
C LEU A 602 -23.80 -1.90 13.57
N SER A 603 -23.91 -3.21 13.85
CA SER A 603 -23.38 -4.33 13.04
C SER A 603 -24.44 -5.27 12.41
N LEU A 604 -25.65 -5.40 12.99
CA LEU A 604 -26.63 -6.42 12.56
C LEU A 604 -27.73 -5.91 11.63
N THR A 605 -28.48 -4.86 12.00
CA THR A 605 -29.71 -4.48 11.26
C THR A 605 -29.57 -3.19 10.44
N ILE A 606 -28.85 -2.19 10.93
CA ILE A 606 -28.67 -0.91 10.22
C ILE A 606 -27.53 -0.91 9.17
N PRO A 607 -26.36 -1.56 9.35
CA PRO A 607 -25.22 -1.30 8.46
C PRO A 607 -25.37 -1.85 7.04
N ASN A 608 -26.37 -2.70 6.80
CA ASN A 608 -26.71 -3.22 5.47
C ASN A 608 -28.08 -2.70 4.95
N ASP A 609 -28.68 -1.65 5.54
CA ASP A 609 -29.90 -1.05 5.01
C ASP A 609 -29.66 -0.44 3.62
N ASP A 610 -30.48 -0.82 2.64
CA ASP A 610 -30.43 -0.29 1.27
C ASP A 610 -30.71 1.22 1.22
N SER A 611 -31.44 1.75 2.21
CA SER A 611 -31.76 3.18 2.29
C SER A 611 -30.55 4.07 2.58
N ILE A 612 -29.47 3.52 3.16
CA ILE A 612 -28.23 4.25 3.52
C ILE A 612 -27.05 3.97 2.57
N LYS A 613 -27.26 3.17 1.53
CA LYS A 613 -26.26 2.91 0.48
C LYS A 613 -25.83 4.19 -0.23
N GLN A 614 -24.53 4.32 -0.50
CA GLN A 614 -24.00 5.35 -1.39
C GLN A 614 -23.72 4.73 -2.77
N PRO A 615 -24.45 5.11 -3.82
CA PRO A 615 -24.15 4.63 -5.17
C PRO A 615 -22.84 5.22 -5.68
N VAL A 616 -22.08 4.39 -6.39
CA VAL A 616 -20.82 4.73 -7.05
C VAL A 616 -21.00 4.43 -8.53
N ASN A 617 -21.25 5.48 -9.32
CA ASN A 617 -21.23 5.38 -10.77
C ASN A 617 -19.80 5.65 -11.26
N TRP A 618 -19.37 4.92 -12.28
CA TRP A 618 -18.07 5.17 -12.90
C TRP A 618 -18.16 5.06 -14.41
N THR A 619 -17.38 5.89 -15.09
CA THR A 619 -17.15 5.81 -16.53
C THR A 619 -15.65 5.76 -16.77
N ALA A 620 -15.22 4.87 -17.67
CA ALA A 620 -13.82 4.67 -18.02
C ALA A 620 -13.65 4.77 -19.54
N SER A 621 -12.55 5.37 -19.98
CA SER A 621 -12.11 5.40 -21.37
C SER A 621 -10.67 4.94 -21.47
N MET A 622 -10.35 4.10 -22.45
CA MET A 622 -8.99 3.66 -22.71
C MET A 622 -8.53 4.21 -24.05
N VAL A 623 -7.49 5.04 -24.07
CA VAL A 623 -7.02 5.74 -25.28
C VAL A 623 -5.59 5.29 -25.60
N LYS A 624 -5.28 5.00 -26.88
CA LYS A 624 -3.90 4.72 -27.28
C LYS A 624 -3.06 5.98 -27.09
N GLU A 625 -1.92 5.86 -26.43
CA GLU A 625 -0.92 6.92 -26.44
C GLU A 625 0.07 6.66 -27.58
N ALA A 626 0.51 7.73 -28.23
CA ALA A 626 1.73 7.65 -29.02
C ALA A 626 2.92 7.49 -28.07
N ASP A 627 3.87 6.64 -28.45
CA ASP A 627 5.20 6.62 -27.82
C ASP A 627 6.04 7.78 -28.39
N ALA A 628 7.11 8.16 -27.68
CA ALA A 628 8.01 9.19 -28.18
C ALA A 628 8.93 8.60 -29.27
N GLU A 629 9.02 9.27 -30.40
CA GLU A 629 9.66 8.76 -31.62
C GLU A 629 10.66 9.76 -32.20
N GLN A 630 11.68 9.29 -32.93
CA GLN A 630 12.64 10.20 -33.54
C GLN A 630 11.93 11.08 -34.59
N ASP A 631 12.13 12.40 -34.54
CA ASP A 631 11.66 13.29 -35.60
C ASP A 631 12.52 13.05 -36.85
N THR A 632 12.09 12.10 -37.68
CA THR A 632 12.83 11.70 -38.87
C THR A 632 12.99 12.86 -39.87
N ALA A 633 12.10 13.85 -39.87
CA ALA A 633 12.17 14.99 -40.78
C ALA A 633 13.26 15.99 -40.36
N LEU A 634 13.27 16.43 -39.09
CA LEU A 634 14.34 17.29 -38.58
C LEU A 634 15.70 16.57 -38.58
N ASN A 635 15.76 15.31 -38.14
CA ASN A 635 17.01 14.55 -38.14
C ASN A 635 17.56 14.38 -39.57
N ALA A 636 16.70 14.11 -40.58
CA ALA A 636 17.13 14.03 -41.97
C ALA A 636 17.53 15.39 -42.57
N MET A 637 16.84 16.49 -42.22
CA MET A 637 17.18 17.84 -42.65
C MET A 637 18.58 18.24 -42.17
N TRP A 638 18.85 18.09 -40.86
CA TRP A 638 20.16 18.40 -40.29
C TRP A 638 21.25 17.46 -40.80
N GLY A 639 20.99 16.15 -40.86
CA GLY A 639 21.93 15.17 -41.42
C GLY A 639 22.26 15.43 -42.89
N GLY A 640 21.25 15.85 -43.68
CA GLY A 640 21.40 16.25 -45.07
C GLY A 640 22.26 17.50 -45.23
N TYR A 641 22.04 18.55 -44.42
CA TYR A 641 22.85 19.76 -44.46
C TYR A 641 24.31 19.47 -44.08
N ALA A 642 24.53 18.71 -42.99
CA ALA A 642 25.87 18.32 -42.57
C ALA A 642 26.62 17.44 -43.59
N SER A 643 25.92 16.53 -44.26
CA SER A 643 26.52 15.65 -45.28
C SER A 643 26.94 16.41 -46.54
N ASN A 644 26.27 17.53 -46.84
CA ASN A 644 26.53 18.38 -48.00
C ASN A 644 27.29 19.67 -47.66
N ALA A 645 27.80 19.81 -46.43
CA ALA A 645 28.39 21.03 -45.93
C ALA A 645 29.62 21.48 -46.73
N GLY A 646 29.56 22.70 -47.28
CA GLY A 646 30.73 23.42 -47.77
C GLY A 646 31.61 23.88 -46.61
N CYS A 647 32.81 24.37 -46.91
CA CYS A 647 33.82 24.80 -45.91
C CYS A 647 33.37 25.91 -44.93
N ALA A 648 32.25 26.59 -45.20
CA ALA A 648 31.64 27.58 -44.31
C ALA A 648 30.37 27.09 -43.60
N ASP A 649 29.85 25.92 -43.99
CA ASP A 649 28.58 25.38 -43.49
C ASP A 649 28.79 24.52 -42.24
N TRP A 650 27.84 24.61 -41.32
CA TRP A 650 27.70 23.74 -40.15
C TRP A 650 27.57 22.28 -40.57
N SER A 651 28.29 21.39 -39.89
CA SER A 651 28.23 19.95 -40.13
C SER A 651 28.18 19.08 -38.87
N GLY A 652 28.04 19.71 -37.71
CA GLY A 652 27.92 19.08 -36.41
C GLY A 652 28.13 20.12 -35.32
N GLY A 653 27.56 19.88 -34.14
CA GLY A 653 27.72 20.75 -32.99
C GLY A 653 26.76 20.41 -31.87
N ASP A 654 26.97 21.02 -30.71
CA ASP A 654 26.27 20.70 -29.47
C ASP A 654 25.37 21.83 -28.93
N ALA A 655 24.55 21.45 -27.94
CA ALA A 655 23.60 22.32 -27.24
C ALA A 655 22.62 23.09 -28.15
N ALA A 656 22.05 22.42 -29.15
CA ALA A 656 21.12 23.03 -30.11
C ALA A 656 19.96 23.80 -29.42
N GLN A 657 19.86 25.10 -29.71
CA GLN A 657 18.91 26.01 -29.07
C GLN A 657 18.20 26.90 -30.10
N ALA A 658 16.87 26.84 -30.18
CA ALA A 658 16.15 27.46 -31.28
C ALA A 658 15.12 28.50 -30.84
N VAL A 659 15.22 29.72 -31.39
CA VAL A 659 14.21 30.77 -31.23
C VAL A 659 13.49 31.02 -32.54
N LYS A 660 12.15 31.07 -32.49
CA LYS A 660 11.33 31.44 -33.65
C LYS A 660 11.36 32.96 -33.82
N LEU A 661 11.71 33.41 -35.03
CA LEU A 661 11.77 34.81 -35.40
C LEU A 661 10.37 35.31 -35.83
N PRO A 662 10.10 36.63 -35.75
CA PRO A 662 8.84 37.24 -36.18
C PRO A 662 8.40 36.89 -37.61
N SER A 663 9.35 36.68 -38.53
CA SER A 663 9.11 36.28 -39.93
C SER A 663 8.57 34.86 -40.09
N GLY A 664 8.63 34.04 -39.03
CA GLY A 664 8.37 32.60 -39.08
C GLY A 664 9.61 31.73 -39.25
N LYS A 665 10.75 32.32 -39.68
CA LYS A 665 12.07 31.65 -39.68
C LYS A 665 12.51 31.31 -38.26
N ARG A 666 13.58 30.53 -38.12
CA ARG A 666 14.12 30.11 -36.83
C ARG A 666 15.63 30.29 -36.79
N ALA A 667 16.14 30.93 -35.74
CA ALA A 667 17.57 31.01 -35.46
C ALA A 667 17.95 29.90 -34.48
N TRP A 668 18.84 29.02 -34.93
CA TRP A 668 19.43 27.94 -34.15
C TRP A 668 20.81 28.36 -33.69
N PHE A 669 21.03 28.36 -32.39
CA PHE A 669 22.32 28.65 -31.76
C PHE A 669 22.95 27.35 -31.29
N PHE A 670 24.21 27.16 -31.61
CA PHE A 670 25.01 26.01 -31.19
C PHE A 670 26.20 26.49 -30.36
N SER A 671 26.66 25.60 -29.49
CA SER A 671 27.95 25.68 -28.80
C SER A 671 29.06 25.20 -29.75
N ASP A 672 29.96 24.33 -29.29
CA ASP A 672 31.08 23.86 -30.06
C ASP A 672 30.58 23.23 -31.39
N THR A 673 31.14 23.69 -32.51
CA THR A 673 30.61 23.49 -33.86
C THR A 673 31.71 23.09 -34.83
N PHE A 674 31.46 22.07 -35.64
CA PHE A 674 32.23 21.74 -36.83
C PHE A 674 31.72 22.47 -38.06
N LEU A 675 32.65 22.99 -38.86
CA LEU A 675 32.38 23.47 -40.23
C LEU A 675 33.02 22.55 -41.27
N GLY A 676 32.48 22.56 -42.49
CA GLY A 676 33.03 21.81 -43.61
C GLY A 676 32.65 20.34 -43.62
N SER A 677 32.93 19.66 -44.74
CA SER A 677 32.53 18.26 -44.94
C SER A 677 33.09 17.33 -43.84
N PRO A 678 32.24 16.50 -43.20
CA PRO A 678 32.68 15.55 -42.17
C PRO A 678 33.80 14.61 -42.60
N SER A 679 33.86 14.24 -43.88
CA SER A 679 34.91 13.36 -44.42
C SER A 679 36.31 13.98 -44.40
N LYS A 680 36.41 15.32 -44.42
CA LYS A 680 37.69 16.05 -44.37
C LYS A 680 38.29 16.16 -42.98
N ARG A 681 37.49 15.96 -41.92
CA ARG A 681 37.95 16.13 -40.53
C ARG A 681 39.06 15.13 -40.14
N GLN A 682 39.10 13.96 -40.78
CA GLN A 682 40.05 12.88 -40.49
C GLN A 682 41.53 13.24 -40.74
N THR A 683 41.82 14.27 -41.54
CA THR A 683 43.19 14.75 -41.79
C THR A 683 43.60 15.93 -40.90
N GLY A 684 42.66 16.51 -40.13
CA GLY A 684 42.90 17.62 -39.19
C GLY A 684 43.30 18.97 -39.82
N SER A 685 43.70 19.01 -41.09
CA SER A 685 44.31 20.18 -41.73
C SER A 685 43.35 21.08 -42.50
N GLU A 686 42.09 20.69 -42.70
CA GLU A 686 41.16 21.35 -43.64
C GLU A 686 39.78 21.70 -43.07
N THR A 687 39.57 21.62 -41.74
CA THR A 687 38.26 21.84 -41.13
C THR A 687 38.33 22.74 -39.89
N SER A 688 37.57 23.82 -39.90
CA SER A 688 37.43 24.71 -38.73
C SER A 688 36.49 24.15 -37.65
N TYR A 689 36.88 24.32 -36.38
CA TYR A 689 36.08 24.03 -35.20
C TYR A 689 35.93 25.32 -34.37
N ILE A 690 34.69 25.80 -34.20
CA ILE A 690 34.38 27.09 -33.57
C ILE A 690 33.50 26.92 -32.33
N ARG A 691 33.64 27.80 -31.33
CA ARG A 691 33.04 27.63 -29.98
C ARG A 691 31.56 28.00 -29.86
N ASN A 692 31.03 28.70 -30.85
CA ASN A 692 29.61 28.86 -31.11
C ASN A 692 29.36 29.08 -32.60
N SER A 693 28.13 28.82 -33.04
CA SER A 693 27.65 29.18 -34.37
C SER A 693 26.16 29.51 -34.34
N VAL A 694 25.66 30.12 -35.42
CA VAL A 694 24.23 30.32 -35.63
C VAL A 694 23.84 29.76 -36.99
N VAL A 695 22.70 29.07 -37.09
CA VAL A 695 22.14 28.58 -38.33
C VAL A 695 20.70 29.08 -38.46
N ILE A 696 20.38 29.71 -39.59
CA ILE A 696 19.02 30.16 -39.88
C ILE A 696 18.29 29.09 -40.66
N GLN A 697 17.11 28.71 -40.18
CA GLN A 697 16.18 27.83 -40.84
C GLN A 697 15.04 28.62 -41.46
N ASP A 698 14.79 28.38 -42.76
CA ASP A 698 13.64 28.85 -43.52
C ASP A 698 12.99 27.65 -44.22
N GLY A 699 11.89 27.15 -43.67
CA GLY A 699 11.33 25.85 -44.03
C GLY A 699 12.34 24.71 -43.80
N SER A 700 12.78 24.06 -44.87
CA SER A 700 13.85 23.05 -44.87
C SER A 700 15.23 23.57 -45.30
N ALA A 701 15.33 24.85 -45.69
CA ALA A 701 16.61 25.46 -46.04
C ALA A 701 17.36 25.90 -44.77
N LEU A 702 18.65 25.59 -44.71
CA LEU A 702 19.55 25.96 -43.61
C LEU A 702 20.69 26.84 -44.14
N ARG A 703 21.06 27.87 -43.36
CA ARG A 703 22.16 28.80 -43.70
C ARG A 703 22.98 29.12 -42.45
N THR A 704 24.26 28.74 -42.47
CA THR A 704 25.20 29.00 -41.36
C THR A 704 25.65 30.46 -41.32
N ILE A 705 25.93 30.94 -40.10
CA ILE A 705 26.51 32.24 -39.77
C ILE A 705 27.74 32.01 -38.88
N THR A 706 28.86 32.60 -39.27
CA THR A 706 30.14 32.54 -38.56
C THR A 706 30.69 33.94 -38.29
N GLY A 707 31.85 34.03 -37.63
CA GLY A 707 32.64 35.26 -37.52
C GLY A 707 33.48 35.59 -38.76
N GLY A 708 33.31 34.87 -39.87
CA GLY A 708 34.12 35.01 -41.08
C GLY A 708 35.38 34.15 -41.05
N SER A 709 36.36 34.46 -41.92
CA SER A 709 37.57 33.66 -42.17
C SER A 709 37.34 32.18 -42.56
N THR A 710 36.14 31.81 -42.97
CA THR A 710 35.82 30.47 -43.51
C THR A 710 36.48 30.21 -44.87
N CYS A 711 36.75 28.93 -45.19
CA CYS A 711 37.25 28.48 -46.50
C CYS A 711 38.66 29.01 -46.85
N ARG A 712 39.52 29.24 -45.85
CA ARG A 712 40.89 29.75 -46.02
C ARG A 712 41.95 28.82 -45.41
N GLU A 713 41.56 27.66 -44.91
CA GLU A 713 42.43 26.70 -44.20
C GLU A 713 43.71 26.35 -45.00
N THR A 714 43.59 26.28 -46.33
CA THR A 714 44.71 25.99 -47.26
C THR A 714 45.41 27.21 -47.85
N ASP A 715 44.99 28.45 -47.52
CA ASP A 715 45.55 29.69 -48.05
C ASP A 715 46.91 30.02 -47.41
N THR A 716 47.98 29.53 -48.02
CA THR A 716 49.36 29.77 -47.55
C THR A 716 49.83 31.23 -47.63
N SER A 717 49.06 32.12 -48.26
CA SER A 717 49.41 33.55 -48.35
C SER A 717 49.02 34.37 -47.10
N THR A 718 48.21 33.80 -46.21
CA THR A 718 47.81 34.42 -44.93
C THR A 718 48.48 33.76 -43.73
N ASP A 719 48.55 34.47 -42.61
CA ASP A 719 49.03 33.89 -41.33
C ASP A 719 48.22 32.66 -40.93
N PHE A 720 48.88 31.67 -40.32
CA PHE A 720 48.29 30.36 -39.99
C PHE A 720 46.98 30.46 -39.21
N TRP A 721 46.90 31.31 -38.19
CA TRP A 721 45.69 31.41 -37.36
C TRP A 721 44.59 32.23 -38.04
N SER A 722 44.94 33.09 -39.00
CA SER A 722 43.99 33.91 -39.76
C SER A 722 43.21 33.13 -40.84
N ARG A 723 43.65 31.90 -41.14
CA ARG A 723 43.06 30.96 -42.11
C ARG A 723 41.81 30.23 -41.60
N TYR A 724 41.63 30.14 -40.29
CA TYR A 724 40.56 29.38 -39.68
C TYR A 724 39.33 30.27 -39.42
N ALA A 725 38.15 29.66 -39.50
CA ALA A 725 36.90 30.35 -39.28
C ALA A 725 36.81 30.91 -37.86
N LYS A 726 36.22 32.10 -37.74
CA LYS A 726 35.94 32.72 -36.45
C LYS A 726 34.53 32.36 -35.98
N THR A 727 34.33 32.39 -34.67
CA THR A 727 33.02 32.27 -34.05
C THR A 727 32.27 33.61 -34.14
N PRO A 728 30.91 33.64 -34.26
CA PRO A 728 30.19 34.90 -34.36
C PRO A 728 30.07 35.66 -33.03
N VAL A 729 30.26 35.01 -31.89
CA VAL A 729 30.24 35.64 -30.55
C VAL A 729 31.57 35.47 -29.84
N GLY A 730 32.25 36.60 -29.60
CA GLY A 730 33.55 36.68 -28.93
C GLY A 730 34.76 36.48 -29.86
N GLU A 731 35.92 37.00 -29.46
CA GLU A 731 37.17 36.91 -30.23
C GLU A 731 37.87 35.55 -30.05
N GLY A 732 37.17 34.45 -30.35
CA GLY A 732 37.68 33.09 -30.17
C GLY A 732 37.58 32.54 -28.74
N GLY A 733 36.96 33.28 -27.82
CA GLY A 733 36.63 32.82 -26.47
C GLY A 733 35.56 31.72 -26.46
N GLN A 734 35.47 30.98 -25.36
CA GLN A 734 34.47 29.94 -25.16
C GLN A 734 33.17 30.58 -24.66
N PHE A 735 32.21 30.78 -25.58
CA PHE A 735 30.87 31.26 -25.24
C PHE A 735 29.84 30.21 -25.66
N TRP A 736 29.47 29.34 -24.73
CA TRP A 736 28.51 28.26 -24.95
C TRP A 736 27.06 28.75 -24.80
N THR A 737 26.13 28.16 -25.54
CA THR A 737 24.77 28.67 -25.75
C THR A 737 23.85 28.42 -24.54
N GLY A 738 23.25 29.48 -24.01
CA GLY A 738 22.11 29.43 -23.08
C GLY A 738 20.78 29.46 -23.82
N ASP A 739 19.71 29.91 -23.17
CA ASP A 739 18.41 30.13 -23.80
C ASP A 739 18.31 31.53 -24.48
N SER A 740 17.25 31.78 -25.23
CA SER A 740 17.01 33.01 -25.99
C SER A 740 15.55 33.41 -26.01
N LYS A 741 15.29 34.73 -26.09
CA LYS A 741 13.94 35.27 -26.26
C LYS A 741 13.95 36.40 -27.30
N VAL A 742 12.92 36.44 -28.16
CA VAL A 742 12.63 37.62 -28.98
C VAL A 742 12.07 38.70 -28.06
N VAL A 743 12.68 39.87 -28.09
CA VAL A 743 12.33 41.05 -27.30
C VAL A 743 11.95 42.16 -28.26
N ASN A 744 10.93 42.96 -27.91
CA ASN A 744 10.34 44.06 -28.69
C ASN A 744 9.83 43.71 -30.11
N GLY A 745 10.02 42.48 -30.58
CA GLY A 745 9.62 42.01 -31.90
C GLY A 745 10.67 42.20 -32.99
N ASP A 746 11.85 42.71 -32.67
CA ASP A 746 12.94 43.02 -33.61
C ASP A 746 14.35 42.66 -33.11
N GLU A 747 14.50 42.26 -31.84
CA GLU A 747 15.76 41.83 -31.22
C GLU A 747 15.65 40.40 -30.66
N VAL A 748 16.71 39.60 -30.79
CA VAL A 748 16.91 38.36 -30.03
C VAL A 748 17.92 38.62 -28.92
N VAL A 749 17.47 38.51 -27.67
CA VAL A 749 18.37 38.44 -26.51
C VAL A 749 18.76 36.98 -26.31
N LYS A 750 20.07 36.70 -26.38
CA LYS A 750 20.64 35.36 -26.27
C LYS A 750 21.61 35.29 -25.08
N PHE A 751 21.40 34.35 -24.18
CA PHE A 751 22.34 34.09 -23.08
C PHE A 751 23.47 33.15 -23.52
N TYR A 752 24.63 33.30 -22.88
CA TYR A 752 25.83 32.51 -23.09
C TYR A 752 26.53 32.21 -21.76
N TYR A 753 27.27 31.10 -21.70
CA TYR A 753 28.16 30.74 -20.61
C TYR A 753 29.61 30.98 -21.06
N GLU A 754 30.37 31.78 -20.33
CA GLU A 754 31.77 32.10 -20.62
C GLU A 754 32.70 31.08 -19.95
N GLY A 755 33.44 30.33 -20.76
CA GLY A 755 34.36 29.29 -20.32
C GLY A 755 35.84 29.72 -20.29
N VAL A 756 36.61 29.05 -19.44
CA VAL A 756 38.08 29.04 -19.45
C VAL A 756 38.55 27.59 -19.33
N GLY A 757 39.04 27.01 -20.42
CA GLY A 757 39.36 25.58 -20.47
C GLY A 757 38.07 24.77 -20.47
N ASP A 758 37.89 23.86 -19.53
CA ASP A 758 36.66 23.08 -19.38
C ASP A 758 35.73 23.65 -18.29
N GLU A 759 36.13 24.74 -17.62
CA GLU A 759 35.35 25.38 -16.55
C GLU A 759 34.46 26.50 -17.09
N ASN A 760 33.20 26.51 -16.67
CA ASN A 760 32.27 27.61 -16.92
C ASN A 760 32.40 28.64 -15.79
N THR A 761 32.77 29.88 -16.14
CA THR A 761 33.16 30.91 -15.16
C THR A 761 32.08 31.97 -14.95
N ARG A 762 31.38 32.40 -16.01
CA ARG A 762 30.44 33.53 -15.95
C ARG A 762 29.24 33.35 -16.88
N GLY A 763 28.16 34.06 -16.57
CA GLY A 763 27.08 34.30 -17.52
C GLY A 763 27.34 35.55 -18.37
N ALA A 764 26.95 35.50 -19.63
CA ALA A 764 27.01 36.61 -20.58
C ALA A 764 25.74 36.64 -21.45
N TYR A 765 25.57 37.69 -22.23
CA TYR A 765 24.49 37.79 -23.21
C TYR A 765 24.92 38.55 -24.47
N VAL A 766 24.16 38.34 -25.54
CA VAL A 766 24.24 39.08 -26.81
C VAL A 766 22.84 39.58 -27.18
N ARG A 767 22.78 40.76 -27.81
CA ARG A 767 21.62 41.31 -28.48
C ARG A 767 21.84 41.21 -29.99
N PHE A 768 21.01 40.45 -30.68
CA PHE A 768 21.05 40.30 -32.13
C PHE A 768 19.83 40.97 -32.78
N PRO A 769 20.00 41.95 -33.68
CA PRO A 769 18.90 42.41 -34.52
C PRO A 769 18.37 41.25 -35.37
N VAL A 770 17.05 41.05 -35.41
CA VAL A 770 16.40 39.98 -36.19
C VAL A 770 16.78 40.07 -37.67
N GLY A 771 16.79 41.28 -38.23
CA GLY A 771 17.20 41.51 -39.62
C GLY A 771 18.65 41.12 -39.92
N ASP A 772 19.55 41.23 -38.94
CA ASP A 772 20.96 40.82 -39.09
C ASP A 772 21.09 39.30 -39.15
N LEU A 773 20.40 38.58 -38.27
CA LEU A 773 20.29 37.12 -38.31
C LEU A 773 19.75 36.67 -39.68
N GLU A 774 18.65 37.26 -40.14
CA GLU A 774 17.99 36.85 -41.38
C GLU A 774 18.78 37.16 -42.66
N ALA A 775 19.57 38.24 -42.69
CA ALA A 775 20.23 38.71 -43.90
C ALA A 775 21.73 38.34 -44.01
N LYS A 776 22.45 38.18 -42.89
CA LYS A 776 23.92 38.06 -42.91
C LYS A 776 24.40 36.62 -42.71
N SER A 777 25.39 36.20 -43.50
CA SER A 777 26.14 34.93 -43.30
C SER A 777 27.42 35.12 -42.47
N THR A 778 27.72 36.35 -42.06
CA THR A 778 28.84 36.66 -41.17
C THR A 778 28.41 37.73 -40.17
N LEU A 779 28.64 37.46 -38.89
CA LEU A 779 28.40 38.36 -37.76
C LEU A 779 29.60 38.28 -36.82
N THR A 780 30.03 39.40 -36.26
CA THR A 780 31.01 39.42 -35.17
C THR A 780 30.45 40.31 -34.08
N VAL A 781 30.13 39.74 -32.93
CA VAL A 781 29.48 40.45 -31.83
C VAL A 781 30.25 40.20 -30.52
N THR A 782 30.52 41.27 -29.79
CA THR A 782 31.14 41.20 -28.46
C THR A 782 30.05 40.91 -27.42
N PRO A 783 30.12 39.79 -26.68
CA PRO A 783 29.15 39.50 -25.62
C PRO A 783 29.32 40.45 -24.43
N THR A 784 28.20 40.82 -23.82
CA THR A 784 28.20 41.58 -22.56
C THR A 784 28.14 40.60 -21.39
N ARG A 785 29.14 40.64 -20.51
CA ARG A 785 29.16 39.82 -19.29
C ARG A 785 28.08 40.30 -18.32
N LEU A 786 27.34 39.37 -17.74
CA LEU A 786 26.45 39.66 -16.62
C LEU A 786 27.29 39.97 -15.37
N GLN A 787 26.72 40.75 -14.45
CA GLN A 787 27.28 40.92 -13.12
C GLN A 787 27.28 39.56 -12.42
N GLU A 788 28.46 39.12 -11.98
CA GLU A 788 28.62 37.94 -11.13
C GLU A 788 27.82 38.10 -9.84
N CYS A 789 27.14 37.03 -9.45
CA CYS A 789 26.61 36.90 -8.11
C CYS A 789 26.69 35.46 -7.65
N SER A 790 27.03 35.28 -6.37
CA SER A 790 27.17 33.98 -5.73
C SER A 790 26.42 33.99 -4.40
N PRO A 791 25.39 33.15 -4.23
CA PRO A 791 24.76 32.88 -2.94
C PRO A 791 25.64 32.02 -2.03
N ARG A 792 26.57 31.26 -2.62
CA ARG A 792 27.52 30.36 -1.94
C ARG A 792 28.91 30.48 -2.58
N PRO A 793 29.71 31.50 -2.20
CA PRO A 793 31.06 31.67 -2.72
C PRO A 793 31.94 30.43 -2.48
N PRO A 794 32.85 30.08 -3.41
CA PRO A 794 33.27 30.87 -4.58
C PRO A 794 32.43 30.66 -5.85
N ALA A 795 31.43 29.77 -5.87
CA ALA A 795 30.72 29.38 -7.10
C ALA A 795 29.68 30.43 -7.54
N PRO A 796 29.84 31.13 -8.68
CA PRO A 796 28.82 32.05 -9.19
C PRO A 796 27.61 31.30 -9.75
N VAL A 797 26.47 31.99 -9.85
CA VAL A 797 25.31 31.51 -10.61
C VAL A 797 25.40 32.01 -12.05
N ILE A 798 25.39 31.08 -13.00
CA ILE A 798 25.35 31.34 -14.43
C ILE A 798 23.88 31.37 -14.86
N TRP A 799 23.41 32.55 -15.27
CA TRP A 799 22.00 32.83 -15.55
C TRP A 799 21.64 32.69 -17.02
N GLY A 800 20.37 32.36 -17.28
CA GLY A 800 19.82 32.25 -18.64
C GLY A 800 19.96 30.86 -19.25
N SER A 801 20.07 29.81 -18.43
CA SER A 801 20.04 28.43 -18.94
C SER A 801 18.66 28.06 -19.49
N SER A 802 17.57 28.51 -18.86
CA SER A 802 16.21 28.39 -19.40
C SER A 802 15.38 29.64 -19.08
N LEU A 803 14.44 29.99 -19.96
CA LEU A 803 13.51 31.11 -19.83
C LEU A 803 12.06 30.63 -19.89
N LEU A 804 11.22 31.12 -18.97
CA LEU A 804 9.78 30.81 -18.93
C LEU A 804 8.98 32.10 -18.81
N SER A 805 8.07 32.35 -19.75
CA SER A 805 7.13 33.48 -19.67
C SER A 805 5.83 33.01 -19.01
N TYR A 806 5.51 33.49 -17.81
CA TYR A 806 4.30 33.11 -17.09
C TYR A 806 3.81 34.20 -16.12
N GLY A 807 2.50 34.40 -16.03
CA GLY A 807 1.88 35.26 -15.00
C GLY A 807 2.34 36.73 -15.01
N GLY A 808 2.71 37.27 -16.18
CA GLY A 808 3.24 38.64 -16.31
C GLY A 808 4.72 38.80 -15.96
N TYR A 809 5.46 37.70 -15.83
CA TYR A 809 6.91 37.70 -15.61
C TYR A 809 7.64 36.85 -16.66
N THR A 810 8.87 37.23 -17.00
CA THR A 810 9.86 36.27 -17.49
C THR A 810 10.68 35.75 -16.32
N TYR A 811 10.57 34.45 -16.08
CA TYR A 811 11.43 33.69 -15.18
C TYR A 811 12.73 33.31 -15.91
N ILE A 812 13.84 33.47 -15.20
CA ILE A 812 15.20 33.31 -15.72
C ILE A 812 15.89 32.29 -14.80
N TYR A 813 16.09 31.08 -15.32
CA TYR A 813 16.74 30.01 -14.59
C TYR A 813 18.27 30.10 -14.77
N GLY A 814 18.99 29.80 -13.71
CA GLY A 814 20.44 29.71 -13.71
C GLY A 814 20.92 28.51 -12.91
N TRP A 815 22.22 28.25 -12.95
CA TRP A 815 22.84 27.14 -12.24
C TRP A 815 24.16 27.54 -11.59
N GLU A 816 24.50 26.85 -10.49
CA GLU A 816 25.71 27.10 -9.70
C GLU A 816 26.94 26.48 -10.35
N ALA A 817 27.95 27.29 -10.65
CA ALA A 817 29.23 26.84 -11.21
C ALA A 817 30.12 26.19 -10.13
N SER A 818 29.62 25.13 -9.50
CA SER A 818 30.28 24.39 -8.42
C SER A 818 30.84 23.05 -8.91
N GLY A 819 32.16 22.89 -8.86
CA GLY A 819 32.86 21.61 -8.99
C GLY A 819 32.61 20.82 -10.27
N THR A 820 32.98 19.53 -10.25
CA THR A 820 32.85 18.60 -11.39
C THR A 820 31.54 17.81 -11.42
N ASP A 821 30.65 17.99 -10.43
CA ASP A 821 29.35 17.30 -10.37
C ASP A 821 28.53 17.57 -11.65
N ALA A 822 27.96 16.52 -12.25
CA ALA A 822 27.09 16.66 -13.43
C ALA A 822 25.77 17.39 -13.12
N GLU A 823 25.26 17.25 -11.89
CA GLU A 823 24.06 17.94 -11.41
C GLU A 823 24.42 19.19 -10.59
N LYS A 824 23.94 20.34 -11.06
CA LYS A 824 24.16 21.66 -10.43
C LYS A 824 22.94 22.11 -9.62
N SER A 825 23.18 22.93 -8.60
CA SER A 825 22.10 23.65 -7.91
C SER A 825 21.43 24.61 -8.88
N VAL A 826 20.12 24.47 -9.11
CA VAL A 826 19.35 25.39 -9.96
C VAL A 826 18.91 26.61 -9.12
N TYR A 827 18.94 27.80 -9.70
CA TYR A 827 18.47 29.04 -9.10
C TYR A 827 17.49 29.76 -10.03
N LEU A 828 16.68 30.66 -9.46
CA LEU A 828 15.60 31.33 -10.18
C LEU A 828 15.60 32.85 -9.92
N ALA A 829 15.56 33.61 -11.01
CA ALA A 829 15.25 35.02 -11.02
C ALA A 829 13.96 35.27 -11.82
N ARG A 830 13.36 36.45 -11.69
CA ARG A 830 12.27 36.93 -12.54
C ARG A 830 12.36 38.43 -12.81
N THR A 831 11.87 38.85 -13.96
CA THR A 831 11.64 40.26 -14.33
C THR A 831 10.19 40.45 -14.78
N VAL A 832 9.64 41.65 -14.57
CA VAL A 832 8.38 42.12 -15.19
C VAL A 832 8.61 42.85 -16.51
N ASP A 833 9.87 43.22 -16.76
CA ASP A 833 10.27 44.00 -17.92
C ASP A 833 10.90 43.08 -18.96
N ASP A 834 10.04 42.57 -19.84
CA ASP A 834 10.45 41.74 -20.98
C ASP A 834 11.29 42.53 -22.00
N SER A 835 11.16 43.87 -22.04
CA SER A 835 11.94 44.75 -22.94
C SER A 835 13.40 44.90 -22.52
N ASP A 836 13.70 44.64 -21.24
CA ASP A 836 15.05 44.68 -20.67
C ASP A 836 15.34 43.41 -19.85
N LEU A 837 15.21 42.27 -20.54
CA LEU A 837 15.40 40.92 -19.99
C LEU A 837 16.71 40.74 -19.19
N VAL A 838 17.76 41.47 -19.54
CA VAL A 838 19.12 41.40 -18.97
C VAL A 838 19.44 42.50 -17.96
N GLY A 839 18.48 43.38 -17.66
CA GLY A 839 18.62 44.44 -16.65
C GLY A 839 18.61 43.89 -15.22
N GLN A 840 19.73 43.34 -14.74
CA GLN A 840 19.83 42.64 -13.45
C GLN A 840 19.37 43.47 -12.23
N SER A 841 19.41 44.81 -12.28
CA SER A 841 18.87 45.68 -11.22
C SER A 841 17.33 45.58 -11.06
N LYS A 842 16.62 45.23 -12.14
CA LYS A 842 15.17 44.98 -12.16
C LYS A 842 14.82 43.56 -11.71
N TRP A 843 15.76 42.62 -11.77
CA TRP A 843 15.52 41.23 -11.42
C TRP A 843 15.15 41.07 -9.95
N ARG A 844 14.32 40.07 -9.67
CA ARG A 844 14.04 39.60 -8.31
C ARG A 844 14.37 38.12 -8.24
N TYR A 845 15.12 37.73 -7.23
CA TYR A 845 15.65 36.38 -7.04
C TYR A 845 14.82 35.62 -6.03
N TYR A 846 14.61 34.33 -6.28
CA TYR A 846 13.84 33.44 -5.41
C TYR A 846 14.52 33.24 -4.06
N ALA A 847 13.80 33.50 -2.97
CA ALA A 847 14.29 33.45 -1.59
C ALA A 847 13.66 32.29 -0.78
N GLY A 848 13.04 31.32 -1.45
CA GLY A 848 12.31 30.20 -0.85
C GLY A 848 10.80 30.44 -0.76
N VAL A 849 10.11 29.59 -0.01
CA VAL A 849 8.66 29.64 0.21
C VAL A 849 8.36 30.19 1.61
N GLY A 850 7.31 31.00 1.74
CA GLY A 850 6.77 31.49 3.01
C GLY A 850 5.89 30.46 3.73
N GLY A 851 5.49 30.77 4.96
CA GLY A 851 4.62 29.88 5.75
C GLY A 851 3.20 29.70 5.19
N ASP A 852 2.82 30.53 4.21
CA ASP A 852 1.56 30.49 3.46
C ASP A 852 1.67 29.69 2.13
N GLY A 853 2.85 29.15 1.81
CA GLY A 853 3.10 28.47 0.53
C GLY A 853 3.47 29.41 -0.63
N SER A 854 3.58 30.73 -0.41
CA SER A 854 3.93 31.69 -1.47
C SER A 854 5.44 31.82 -1.67
N ALA A 855 5.89 32.03 -2.92
CA ALA A 855 7.29 32.31 -3.20
C ALA A 855 7.70 33.70 -2.70
N GLN A 856 8.79 33.73 -1.92
CA GLN A 856 9.44 34.93 -1.44
C GLN A 856 10.51 35.39 -2.45
N TRP A 857 10.69 36.71 -2.59
CA TRP A 857 11.55 37.30 -3.60
C TRP A 857 12.41 38.42 -3.01
N THR A 858 13.71 38.42 -3.34
CA THR A 858 14.68 39.44 -2.90
C THR A 858 15.29 40.17 -4.09
N ALA A 859 15.78 41.40 -3.87
CA ALA A 859 16.60 42.12 -4.86
C ALA A 859 18.08 41.69 -4.84
N SER A 860 18.54 41.00 -3.80
CA SER A 860 19.94 40.56 -3.67
C SER A 860 20.11 39.11 -4.13
N CYS A 861 20.82 38.90 -5.24
CA CYS A 861 21.17 37.56 -5.70
C CYS A 861 21.90 36.73 -4.63
N ALA A 862 22.75 37.35 -3.80
CA ALA A 862 23.47 36.66 -2.72
C ALA A 862 22.56 36.09 -1.62
N GLN A 863 21.28 36.51 -1.56
CA GLN A 863 20.26 35.97 -0.66
C GLN A 863 19.33 34.94 -1.33
N SER A 864 19.56 34.64 -2.62
CA SER A 864 18.74 33.66 -3.33
C SER A 864 18.96 32.24 -2.83
N LYS A 865 17.92 31.42 -2.92
CA LYS A 865 17.96 30.01 -2.50
C LYS A 865 17.88 29.10 -3.72
N PRO A 866 18.56 27.93 -3.70
CA PRO A 866 18.45 26.96 -4.77
C PRO A 866 17.02 26.38 -4.81
N LEU A 867 16.58 26.06 -6.02
CA LEU A 867 15.45 25.17 -6.25
C LEU A 867 15.86 23.72 -5.93
N GLN A 868 14.85 22.87 -5.76
CA GLN A 868 14.99 21.42 -5.84
C GLN A 868 14.11 20.90 -6.99
N PRO A 869 14.47 19.79 -7.63
CA PRO A 869 15.76 19.09 -7.50
C PRO A 869 16.90 19.86 -8.19
N LYS A 870 18.12 19.31 -8.13
CA LYS A 870 19.22 19.70 -9.02
C LYS A 870 18.91 19.31 -10.48
N ALA A 871 19.65 19.86 -11.44
CA ALA A 871 19.58 19.49 -12.85
C ALA A 871 20.97 19.51 -13.51
N GLU A 872 21.08 18.93 -14.73
CA GLU A 872 22.21 19.22 -15.63
C GLU A 872 22.25 20.72 -15.99
N ILE A 873 23.32 21.21 -16.62
CA ILE A 873 23.43 22.63 -17.00
C ILE A 873 22.47 23.03 -18.13
N ASP A 874 21.99 22.05 -18.90
CA ASP A 874 21.17 22.21 -20.09
C ASP A 874 19.81 21.51 -19.95
N PHE A 875 18.91 22.14 -19.22
CA PHE A 875 17.53 21.70 -18.97
C PHE A 875 16.50 22.65 -19.61
N SER A 876 15.23 22.28 -19.62
CA SER A 876 14.15 23.20 -19.99
C SER A 876 13.10 23.30 -18.90
N VAL A 877 12.53 24.49 -18.71
CA VAL A 877 11.29 24.67 -17.95
C VAL A 877 10.18 25.15 -18.87
N VAL A 878 9.12 24.36 -18.99
CA VAL A 878 7.97 24.64 -19.86
C VAL A 878 6.64 24.48 -19.15
N GLN A 879 5.60 25.17 -19.61
CA GLN A 879 4.24 24.97 -19.12
C GLN A 879 3.45 24.11 -20.13
N ILE A 880 2.98 22.94 -19.70
CA ILE A 880 2.23 21.96 -20.51
C ILE A 880 1.09 21.39 -19.64
N ASN A 881 -0.11 21.29 -20.20
CA ASN A 881 -1.30 20.75 -19.54
C ASN A 881 -1.62 21.42 -18.17
N GLY A 882 -1.32 22.72 -18.05
CA GLY A 882 -1.55 23.51 -16.82
C GLY A 882 -0.47 23.35 -15.73
N LEU A 883 0.46 22.41 -15.87
CA LEU A 883 1.60 22.22 -14.97
C LEU A 883 2.89 22.79 -15.56
N PHE A 884 3.86 23.09 -14.69
CA PHE A 884 5.24 23.38 -15.07
C PHE A 884 6.05 22.10 -15.05
N TRP A 885 6.96 21.95 -16.01
CA TRP A 885 7.77 20.75 -16.20
C TRP A 885 9.23 21.12 -16.33
N LEU A 886 10.06 20.59 -15.43
CA LEU A 886 11.51 20.58 -15.56
C LEU A 886 11.90 19.36 -16.40
N VAL A 887 12.31 19.59 -17.64
CA VAL A 887 12.77 18.56 -18.58
C VAL A 887 14.30 18.51 -18.55
N ARG A 888 14.86 17.32 -18.33
CA ARG A 888 16.30 17.09 -18.16
C ARG A 888 16.69 15.64 -18.47
N HIS A 889 17.98 15.36 -18.62
CA HIS A 889 18.50 14.01 -18.53
C HIS A 889 18.55 13.48 -17.09
N THR A 890 18.40 12.17 -16.91
CA THR A 890 18.75 11.49 -15.66
C THR A 890 20.26 11.49 -15.44
N PRO A 891 20.76 11.45 -14.19
CA PRO A 891 22.18 11.39 -13.89
C PRO A 891 22.86 10.20 -14.57
N ALA A 892 24.16 10.33 -14.92
CA ALA A 892 24.91 9.26 -15.59
C ALA A 892 25.01 7.95 -14.79
N SER A 893 24.79 7.99 -13.47
CA SER A 893 24.65 6.81 -12.60
C SER A 893 23.37 6.00 -12.86
N GLU A 894 22.36 6.58 -13.50
CA GLU A 894 21.07 5.96 -13.83
C GLU A 894 21.05 5.49 -15.30
N ALA A 895 22.03 4.66 -15.68
CA ALA A 895 22.14 4.13 -17.04
C ALA A 895 20.94 3.23 -17.39
N PRO A 896 20.37 3.31 -18.61
CA PRO A 896 20.73 4.19 -19.71
C PRO A 896 20.12 5.60 -19.55
N GLY A 897 20.95 6.65 -19.59
CA GLY A 897 20.54 8.04 -19.31
C GLY A 897 19.32 8.48 -20.13
N LYS A 898 18.19 8.69 -19.45
CA LYS A 898 16.88 8.97 -20.05
C LYS A 898 16.64 10.48 -20.17
N ILE A 899 15.68 10.87 -20.98
CA ILE A 899 15.03 12.19 -20.91
C ILE A 899 13.79 12.05 -20.03
N VAL A 900 13.70 12.85 -18.97
CA VAL A 900 12.61 12.86 -17.99
C VAL A 900 12.00 14.25 -17.84
N ALA A 901 10.74 14.30 -17.39
CA ALA A 901 10.05 15.54 -17.03
C ALA A 901 9.51 15.48 -15.59
N MET A 902 9.78 16.52 -14.80
CA MET A 902 9.41 16.59 -13.39
C MET A 902 8.35 17.68 -13.18
N PRO A 903 7.14 17.35 -12.67
CA PRO A 903 6.02 18.28 -12.61
C PRO A 903 6.07 19.23 -11.40
N ALA A 904 5.45 20.39 -11.54
CA ALA A 904 5.20 21.37 -10.49
C ALA A 904 3.91 22.17 -10.73
N LYS A 905 3.24 22.59 -9.66
CA LYS A 905 2.14 23.58 -9.70
C LYS A 905 2.63 25.03 -9.83
N SER A 906 3.93 25.28 -9.70
CA SER A 906 4.53 26.61 -9.77
C SER A 906 5.92 26.57 -10.43
N PRO A 907 6.42 27.69 -10.98
CA PRO A 907 7.75 27.76 -11.61
C PRO A 907 8.96 27.41 -10.70
N TRP A 908 8.76 27.26 -9.39
CA TRP A 908 9.82 27.05 -8.39
C TRP A 908 9.64 25.78 -7.54
N GLY A 909 8.53 25.04 -7.72
CA GLY A 909 8.10 23.97 -6.81
C GLY A 909 8.17 22.58 -7.41
N PHE A 910 9.30 22.21 -8.03
CA PHE A 910 9.48 20.87 -8.60
C PHE A 910 9.67 19.82 -7.50
N GLY A 911 8.86 18.76 -7.56
CA GLY A 911 8.92 17.65 -6.61
C GLY A 911 9.99 16.62 -6.96
N SER A 912 9.94 15.47 -6.28
CA SER A 912 10.73 14.27 -6.60
C SER A 912 10.06 13.34 -7.62
N GLU A 913 8.87 13.68 -8.10
CA GLU A 913 8.18 12.92 -9.15
C GLU A 913 8.84 13.18 -10.51
N GLN A 914 8.94 12.13 -11.34
CA GLN A 914 9.41 12.23 -12.72
C GLN A 914 8.62 11.31 -13.62
N VAL A 915 8.48 11.72 -14.89
CA VAL A 915 7.92 10.92 -15.97
C VAL A 915 9.01 10.68 -17.02
N ASP A 916 9.22 9.42 -17.38
CA ASP A 916 10.10 9.04 -18.49
C ASP A 916 9.47 9.48 -19.83
N LEU A 917 10.14 10.39 -20.55
CA LEU A 917 9.70 10.83 -21.89
C LEU A 917 10.35 9.99 -23.00
N TYR A 918 11.68 9.81 -22.94
CA TYR A 918 12.42 9.11 -23.99
C TYR A 918 13.69 8.43 -23.45
N THR A 919 14.12 7.35 -24.09
CA THR A 919 15.42 6.72 -23.83
C THR A 919 16.26 6.73 -25.11
N PRO A 920 17.24 7.65 -25.23
CA PRO A 920 18.14 7.74 -26.38
C PRO A 920 18.78 6.39 -26.75
N PRO A 921 18.60 5.90 -28.00
CA PRO A 921 19.09 4.57 -28.40
C PRO A 921 20.62 4.48 -28.38
N GLU A 922 21.34 5.59 -28.57
CA GLU A 922 22.81 5.63 -28.55
C GLU A 922 23.40 5.18 -27.20
N THR A 923 22.68 5.40 -26.09
CA THR A 923 23.11 4.93 -24.76
C THR A 923 22.99 3.42 -24.58
N LYS A 924 22.20 2.72 -25.42
CA LYS A 924 22.00 1.28 -25.33
C LYS A 924 23.03 0.47 -26.11
N THR A 925 23.49 1.00 -27.24
CA THR A 925 24.37 0.27 -28.16
C THR A 925 25.84 0.31 -27.73
N ASN A 926 26.31 1.38 -27.09
CA ASN A 926 27.67 1.45 -26.58
C ASN A 926 27.80 2.34 -25.31
N PRO A 927 27.18 1.96 -24.18
CA PRO A 927 27.05 2.79 -22.97
C PRO A 927 28.38 3.28 -22.37
N GLN A 928 29.49 2.58 -22.60
CA GLN A 928 30.80 2.95 -22.07
C GLN A 928 31.43 4.16 -22.78
N TYR A 929 31.02 4.45 -24.01
CA TYR A 929 31.65 5.46 -24.85
C TYR A 929 30.67 6.49 -25.42
N SER A 930 29.37 6.36 -25.19
CA SER A 930 28.34 7.26 -25.71
C SER A 930 27.75 8.11 -24.57
N SER A 931 27.81 9.42 -24.74
CA SER A 931 27.24 10.40 -23.80
C SER A 931 26.07 11.11 -24.45
N VAL A 932 24.95 11.23 -23.74
CA VAL A 932 23.80 12.05 -24.14
C VAL A 932 23.54 13.11 -23.08
N TYR A 933 23.27 14.33 -23.51
CA TYR A 933 23.09 15.48 -22.62
C TYR A 933 22.29 16.59 -23.32
N GLY A 934 21.84 17.56 -22.52
CA GLY A 934 21.18 18.75 -22.98
C GLY A 934 19.79 18.49 -23.54
N ALA A 935 18.89 17.96 -22.71
CA ALA A 935 17.49 17.75 -23.05
C ALA A 935 16.75 19.10 -23.14
N ARG A 936 16.68 19.67 -24.34
CA ARG A 936 16.07 20.98 -24.60
C ARG A 936 14.74 20.86 -25.33
N VAL A 937 13.68 21.35 -24.72
CA VAL A 937 12.36 21.49 -25.37
C VAL A 937 12.44 22.59 -26.42
N GLN A 938 11.87 22.38 -27.61
CA GLN A 938 11.94 23.30 -28.75
C GLN A 938 10.53 23.75 -29.19
N PRO A 939 9.95 24.79 -28.57
CA PRO A 939 8.56 25.19 -28.80
C PRO A 939 8.25 25.58 -30.25
N GLY A 940 7.09 25.14 -30.74
CA GLY A 940 6.54 25.53 -32.05
C GLY A 940 7.34 25.04 -33.26
N LEU A 941 8.03 23.89 -33.16
CA LEU A 941 8.65 23.21 -34.30
C LEU A 941 7.68 22.36 -35.12
N LEU A 942 6.68 21.75 -34.48
CA LEU A 942 5.72 20.87 -35.16
C LEU A 942 4.49 21.63 -35.64
N SER A 943 3.93 21.14 -36.74
CA SER A 943 2.58 21.46 -37.20
C SER A 943 1.50 20.69 -36.44
N ASP A 944 1.85 19.56 -35.83
CA ASP A 944 0.98 18.77 -34.95
C ASP A 944 0.97 19.37 -33.52
N PRO A 945 -0.15 19.94 -33.05
CA PRO A 945 -0.24 20.53 -31.72
C PRO A 945 -0.36 19.47 -30.60
N SER A 946 -0.44 18.18 -30.92
CA SER A 946 -0.51 17.08 -29.93
C SER A 946 0.86 16.57 -29.47
N LYS A 947 1.96 17.08 -30.05
CA LYS A 947 3.34 16.72 -29.71
C LYS A 947 4.21 17.95 -29.47
N ILE A 948 5.38 17.74 -28.88
CA ILE A 948 6.44 18.75 -28.74
C ILE A 948 7.79 18.13 -29.07
N VAL A 949 8.66 18.89 -29.74
CA VAL A 949 10.02 18.43 -30.04
C VAL A 949 10.89 18.64 -28.81
N VAL A 950 11.62 17.60 -28.42
CA VAL A 950 12.79 17.71 -27.55
C VAL A 950 14.03 17.43 -28.40
N SER A 951 15.07 18.23 -28.24
CA SER A 951 16.39 17.95 -28.77
C SER A 951 17.33 17.47 -27.67
N TYR A 952 18.26 16.57 -28.01
CA TYR A 952 19.40 16.19 -27.15
C TYR A 952 20.67 16.09 -27.98
N THR A 953 21.83 16.19 -27.36
CA THR A 953 23.11 16.03 -28.06
C THR A 953 23.66 14.62 -27.83
N VAL A 954 24.22 14.00 -28.87
CA VAL A 954 25.02 12.76 -28.76
C VAL A 954 26.49 13.12 -28.89
N SER A 955 27.33 12.68 -27.95
CA SER A 955 28.80 12.75 -28.02
C SER A 955 29.44 11.40 -27.72
N THR A 956 30.74 11.25 -27.99
CA THR A 956 31.47 10.01 -27.73
C THR A 956 32.91 10.20 -27.28
N SER A 957 33.34 9.40 -26.32
CA SER A 957 34.73 9.24 -25.88
C SER A 957 35.50 8.14 -26.63
N ALA A 958 34.84 7.43 -27.57
CA ALA A 958 35.49 6.38 -28.36
C ALA A 958 36.62 6.96 -29.20
N VAL A 959 37.76 6.25 -29.27
CA VAL A 959 38.90 6.59 -30.14
C VAL A 959 39.17 5.46 -31.14
N ASN A 960 39.83 5.79 -32.25
CA ASN A 960 40.38 4.77 -33.16
C ASN A 960 41.72 4.21 -32.65
N LEU A 961 42.31 3.25 -33.36
CA LEU A 961 43.61 2.63 -33.02
C LEU A 961 44.79 3.62 -32.99
N SER A 962 44.62 4.82 -33.54
CA SER A 962 45.60 5.92 -33.53
C SER A 962 45.26 6.99 -32.49
N CYS A 963 44.40 6.67 -31.51
CA CYS A 963 43.92 7.57 -30.44
C CYS A 963 43.15 8.82 -30.91
N TRP A 964 42.68 8.86 -32.16
CA TRP A 964 41.81 9.95 -32.63
C TRP A 964 40.36 9.74 -32.19
N THR A 965 39.76 10.73 -31.53
CA THR A 965 38.37 10.67 -31.06
C THR A 965 37.39 10.53 -32.22
N ARG A 966 36.48 9.57 -32.11
CA ARG A 966 35.44 9.27 -33.10
C ARG A 966 34.53 10.47 -33.37
N GLY A 967 34.25 11.30 -32.36
CA GLY A 967 33.46 12.54 -32.51
C GLY A 967 34.00 13.50 -33.58
N TYR A 968 35.32 13.58 -33.74
CA TYR A 968 35.92 14.38 -34.80
C TYR A 968 35.71 13.79 -36.20
N SER A 969 35.53 12.48 -36.34
CA SER A 969 35.63 11.78 -37.63
C SER A 969 34.30 11.38 -38.26
N PHE A 970 33.18 11.40 -37.52
CA PHE A 970 31.89 10.92 -38.00
C PHE A 970 30.74 11.87 -37.63
N PRO A 971 29.86 12.25 -38.58
CA PRO A 971 28.80 13.24 -38.36
C PRO A 971 27.62 12.73 -37.50
N ASP A 972 27.54 11.44 -37.22
CA ASP A 972 26.58 10.87 -36.27
C ASP A 972 26.98 11.13 -34.81
N ASN A 973 28.20 11.63 -34.55
CA ASN A 973 28.75 11.92 -33.24
C ASN A 973 29.06 13.43 -33.09
N GLN A 974 28.78 13.99 -31.90
CA GLN A 974 28.73 15.44 -31.61
C GLN A 974 27.70 16.17 -32.51
N PHE A 975 26.45 15.72 -32.39
CA PHE A 975 25.35 16.09 -33.28
C PHE A 975 24.01 16.12 -32.52
N PRO A 976 23.09 17.06 -32.83
CA PRO A 976 21.76 17.12 -32.22
C PRO A 976 20.84 16.03 -32.77
N ARG A 977 20.06 15.43 -31.88
CA ARG A 977 18.95 14.53 -32.20
C ARG A 977 17.64 15.20 -31.82
N PHE A 978 16.62 14.97 -32.63
CA PHE A 978 15.27 15.47 -32.39
C PHE A 978 14.32 14.31 -32.13
N VAL A 979 13.48 14.42 -31.10
CA VAL A 979 12.45 13.45 -30.73
C VAL A 979 11.10 14.16 -30.57
N ASP A 980 10.09 13.59 -31.19
CA ASP A 980 8.68 13.94 -31.03
C ASP A 980 8.16 13.32 -29.74
N VAL A 981 7.84 14.15 -28.75
CA VAL A 981 7.24 13.72 -27.48
C VAL A 981 5.75 14.11 -27.46
N PRO A 982 4.82 13.14 -27.43
CA PRO A 982 3.39 13.42 -27.32
C PRO A 982 3.04 14.16 -26.02
N LEU A 983 2.19 15.20 -26.11
CA LEU A 983 1.74 15.99 -24.96
C LEU A 983 0.96 15.16 -23.93
N SER A 984 0.40 14.01 -24.34
CA SER A 984 -0.25 13.06 -23.44
C SER A 984 0.72 12.40 -22.44
N GLN A 985 2.03 12.39 -22.71
CA GLN A 985 3.03 11.89 -21.78
C GLN A 985 3.31 12.86 -20.63
N PHE A 986 3.02 14.16 -20.80
CA PHE A 986 3.13 15.18 -19.73
C PHE A 986 1.92 15.14 -18.80
N VAL A 987 1.81 14.06 -18.01
CA VAL A 987 0.77 13.85 -16.98
C VAL A 987 1.40 13.32 -15.70
N ALA A 988 1.19 14.05 -14.60
CA ALA A 988 1.65 13.64 -13.28
C ALA A 988 0.73 12.55 -12.70
N THR A 989 1.33 11.53 -12.09
CA THR A 989 0.66 10.44 -11.38
C THR A 989 0.14 10.87 -10.01
N LYS A 990 0.80 11.84 -9.39
CA LYS A 990 0.28 12.59 -8.23
C LYS A 990 0.14 14.05 -8.62
N LEU A 991 -0.87 14.74 -8.09
CA LEU A 991 -0.94 16.20 -8.22
C LEU A 991 0.11 16.81 -7.26
N PRO A 992 1.13 17.54 -7.76
CA PRO A 992 2.27 18.01 -6.95
C PRO A 992 1.91 18.93 -5.78
#